data_AF-A0A1F4D5R0-F1
#
_entry.id   AF-A0A1F4D5R0-F1
#
_cell.length_a   1.000
_cell.length_b   1.000
_cell.length_c   1.000
_cell.angle_alpha   90.00
_cell.angle_beta   90.00
_cell.angle_gamma   90.00
#
_symmetry.space_group_name_H-M   'P 1'
#
loop_
_entity.id
_entity.type
_entity.pdbx_description
1 polymer ?
#
loop_
_entity_poly.entity_id
_entity_poly.type
_entity_poly.pdbx_seq_one_letter_code
_entity_poly.pdbx_strand_id
1 'polypeptide(L)'
;MTRALAWPERSGLCYWREDEFAQRARPRRWRQVASEGRGDMAKGIWAGRFMAAVFGLSWIAALQAADPNSAEIVSISGKGEYRVRATAPWNPARIRQRLVGGQFVRTLDQSAMALLFADKTQLRLSRNSMFEIKSIGDGKTTDTTLSLTRGKSWMQSRVVPGRLRVQTPSATAGIHGTDWVMEVDESGNSVLTVLSGEVEFANALGGVTVRSSEQAVASPGRAPEKRVLQNPRDRVQWVTAYRADPSRYADLAGDPAFASLRAALDEGRAGDARALLAERLRRGSGVPAGAWLLAADFALAAGEIAEARKYADEGASRFPQDDRFPAQQARVAMFAGDWYLARAILKTARPIFPDSVELALVAGEIARFDGAGLQAVADFRAATERAPQDARGWQGLGMTQAEREDFAPARQALTKATTLAPQSASTFADLGSLETLAQRWNEAEDAIERALTLQPDDYIAWTSKGVLQLLQGRREDALESLLKASMLEPRFARAQLHAAIAWYQLGRREAALSALEKAKALDPRDPLPYYYEAMIRQDALDPMAAIVAAREALQRYPYLKSLAPIANDKQGSANLGSAYALFGLESWARRTALESQHPFFAGSYIFLAERIVEPYLRNSALVQGYLTDPTLFGASPKLATLSRSPGAYVSAGFDARHSPSVSSTEPSITANGYAVTPIPVAGFVEMVAPRFRPGDTEFDAKAPSLVTALGLRPSAQWGVFFYRDEFRPRIERASLGGPLENDVRISGDVYRNDVGANWQIDPRTAVWVRFAEGANDTQISSRSGPYNRSFQRRDRDSGLRLTLRRSSGEWTVGWEDGRTNTPAQIGSRGLNSVADRTTSEGEGSRLFLSWKATAGALRLQADLDHSTFDFDQSRRSVVTQLSTGREFVFGEAPIAERRRTWTPRLGFSWSPTSSTTYRYAWQRLVRPATGASLAPLDTAGISLDVPGVQPGGSLTRSRAQGEWEIGERSYVMAFADHRKIRNLYGPDGQTLNAEASLAQYERLRQQGLAGSLSPEALEAAPVFASGTVNTAGVIYEHIAGDRWSWSANYIHSRTSNVPYPLAPLPYFPKHRLGLGASWFATGRWVIRAQAVRRSERFADATGNARLEPDWDVSLRATWQDAAKRALVEFYGNNLARSDDSRTVGVRAVWRF
;
A
#
# COMPACT_ATOMS: atom_id res chain seq x y z
N MET A 1 39.50 34.03 -34.36
CA MET A 1 38.64 33.38 -35.38
C MET A 1 38.94 31.89 -35.37
N THR A 2 38.30 31.15 -34.46
CA THR A 2 38.13 29.69 -34.39
C THR A 2 37.36 29.44 -33.10
N ARG A 3 36.07 29.80 -33.11
CA ARG A 3 35.11 29.41 -32.06
C ARG A 3 34.54 28.08 -32.51
N ALA A 4 35.08 26.98 -31.97
CA ALA A 4 34.57 25.65 -32.19
C ALA A 4 33.21 25.51 -31.50
N LEU A 5 32.22 25.16 -32.30
CA LEU A 5 30.86 24.80 -31.94
C LEU A 5 30.88 23.57 -31.04
N ALA A 6 30.43 23.75 -29.80
CA ALA A 6 30.19 22.66 -28.90
C ALA A 6 28.95 23.02 -28.07
N TRP A 7 27.81 22.59 -28.60
CA TRP A 7 26.52 22.65 -27.92
C TRP A 7 26.50 21.56 -26.84
N PRO A 8 26.00 21.84 -25.63
CA PRO A 8 25.63 20.78 -24.72
C PRO A 8 24.47 20.00 -25.37
N GLU A 9 24.66 18.69 -25.55
CA GLU A 9 23.59 17.75 -25.90
C GLU A 9 22.58 17.69 -24.74
N ARG A 10 21.73 18.72 -24.64
CA ARG A 10 20.50 18.72 -23.85
C ARG A 10 19.53 17.71 -24.48
N SER A 11 19.79 16.43 -24.27
CA SER A 11 18.81 15.37 -24.49
C SER A 11 17.68 15.58 -23.49
N GLY A 12 16.55 16.07 -23.98
CA GLY A 12 15.44 16.47 -23.11
C GLY A 12 14.42 17.33 -23.84
N LEU A 13 13.89 16.87 -24.97
CA LEU A 13 12.67 17.46 -25.56
C LEU A 13 11.46 17.44 -24.60
N CYS A 14 11.59 16.79 -23.44
CA CYS A 14 10.61 16.80 -22.34
C CYS A 14 10.88 17.83 -21.22
N TYR A 15 11.94 18.65 -21.28
CA TYR A 15 12.15 19.74 -20.32
C TYR A 15 12.73 20.96 -21.02
N TRP A 16 11.86 21.75 -21.66
CA TRP A 16 12.16 23.16 -21.91
C TRP A 16 12.13 23.90 -20.56
N ARG A 17 13.30 24.07 -19.92
CA ARG A 17 13.55 25.16 -18.97
C ARG A 17 14.38 26.22 -19.69
N GLU A 18 13.94 27.46 -19.53
CA GLU A 18 14.07 28.61 -20.43
C GLU A 18 15.44 29.31 -20.47
N ASP A 19 16.54 28.68 -20.07
CA ASP A 19 17.83 29.37 -20.04
C ASP A 19 18.51 29.29 -21.42
N GLU A 20 18.07 30.19 -22.31
CA GLU A 20 18.84 30.95 -23.32
C GLU A 20 17.87 31.69 -24.26
N PHE A 21 18.27 32.87 -24.76
CA PHE A 21 17.60 33.73 -25.77
C PHE A 21 16.84 34.97 -25.25
N ALA A 22 17.53 36.12 -25.27
CA ALA A 22 16.93 37.44 -25.30
C ALA A 22 17.60 38.30 -26.39
N GLN A 23 16.82 38.83 -27.34
CA GLN A 23 16.85 40.25 -27.80
C GLN A 23 16.01 40.53 -29.09
N ARG A 24 15.04 41.45 -28.92
CA ARG A 24 14.54 42.54 -29.81
C ARG A 24 13.76 42.26 -31.12
N ALA A 25 12.46 42.61 -31.03
CA ALA A 25 11.73 43.68 -31.77
C ALA A 25 10.71 43.36 -32.91
N ARG A 26 9.41 43.42 -32.53
CA ARG A 26 8.22 44.15 -33.09
C ARG A 26 7.68 43.91 -34.53
N PRO A 27 6.35 44.09 -34.77
CA PRO A 27 5.51 43.17 -35.55
C PRO A 27 4.80 43.76 -36.79
N ARG A 28 4.19 42.93 -37.67
CA ARG A 28 2.91 43.23 -38.37
C ARG A 28 2.26 42.11 -39.23
N ARG A 29 0.99 41.82 -38.87
CA ARG A 29 -0.26 41.61 -39.67
C ARG A 29 -0.51 40.37 -40.59
N TRP A 30 -1.38 39.48 -40.08
CA TRP A 30 -2.64 38.91 -40.60
C TRP A 30 -2.86 38.67 -42.12
N ARG A 31 -3.15 37.40 -42.50
CA ARG A 31 -4.42 36.98 -43.17
C ARG A 31 -4.57 35.45 -43.30
N GLN A 32 -5.83 35.01 -43.19
CA GLN A 32 -6.40 33.66 -43.35
C GLN A 32 -6.20 33.07 -44.76
N VAL A 33 -6.34 31.74 -44.91
CA VAL A 33 -7.45 31.07 -45.66
C VAL A 33 -7.28 29.54 -45.57
N ALA A 34 -8.42 28.86 -45.45
CA ALA A 34 -8.64 27.42 -45.40
C ALA A 34 -8.95 26.84 -46.79
N SER A 35 -8.72 25.53 -46.97
CA SER A 35 -9.55 24.56 -47.74
C SER A 35 -8.75 23.27 -47.96
N GLU A 36 -9.12 22.14 -47.38
CA GLU A 36 -9.92 21.05 -48.00
C GLU A 36 -9.15 20.14 -48.98
N GLY A 37 -9.33 18.83 -48.79
CA GLY A 37 -8.87 17.79 -49.71
C GLY A 37 -9.04 16.39 -49.12
N ARG A 38 -10.25 15.83 -49.26
CA ARG A 38 -10.59 14.41 -49.03
C ARG A 38 -10.08 13.54 -50.18
N GLY A 39 -9.81 12.26 -49.91
CA GLY A 39 -9.64 11.22 -50.93
C GLY A 39 -9.19 9.86 -50.39
N ASP A 40 -10.18 8.99 -50.19
CA ASP A 40 -10.26 7.53 -49.95
C ASP A 40 -9.01 6.64 -50.06
N MET A 41 -8.72 5.73 -49.11
CA MET A 41 -9.35 4.44 -48.73
C MET A 41 -8.99 3.23 -49.64
N ALA A 42 -8.08 2.35 -49.18
CA ALA A 42 -8.25 0.89 -49.06
C ALA A 42 -6.94 0.22 -48.55
N LYS A 43 -6.94 -0.28 -47.30
CA LYS A 43 -6.97 -1.71 -46.89
C LYS A 43 -5.59 -2.34 -46.63
N GLY A 44 -5.32 -2.55 -45.34
CA GLY A 44 -4.26 -3.40 -44.80
C GLY A 44 -4.57 -3.71 -43.33
N ILE A 45 -5.35 -4.78 -43.11
CA ILE A 45 -5.94 -5.20 -41.84
C ILE A 45 -4.90 -5.98 -41.03
N TRP A 46 -4.44 -5.47 -39.88
CA TRP A 46 -3.85 -6.26 -38.77
C TRP A 46 -3.73 -5.41 -37.49
N ALA A 47 -4.87 -4.96 -36.93
CA ALA A 47 -4.95 -4.38 -35.57
C ALA A 47 -6.41 -4.27 -35.15
N GLY A 48 -7.03 -5.38 -34.74
CA GLY A 48 -8.47 -5.36 -34.47
C GLY A 48 -9.00 -6.61 -33.76
N ARG A 49 -8.27 -7.12 -32.75
CA ARG A 49 -8.81 -8.16 -31.84
C ARG A 49 -8.47 -7.95 -30.36
N PHE A 50 -8.10 -6.73 -29.94
CA PHE A 50 -7.83 -6.43 -28.52
C PHE A 50 -8.84 -5.47 -27.86
N MET A 51 -9.88 -5.02 -28.59
CA MET A 51 -10.83 -3.99 -28.13
C MET A 51 -12.31 -4.41 -28.24
N ALA A 52 -12.59 -5.71 -28.36
CA ALA A 52 -13.96 -6.24 -28.45
C ALA A 52 -14.18 -7.47 -27.55
N ALA A 53 -13.61 -7.46 -26.35
CA ALA A 53 -13.89 -8.43 -25.28
C ALA A 53 -14.20 -7.73 -23.94
N VAL A 54 -14.70 -6.48 -23.99
CA VAL A 54 -15.02 -5.66 -22.80
C VAL A 54 -16.51 -5.27 -22.72
N PHE A 55 -17.36 -5.62 -23.70
CA PHE A 55 -18.79 -5.26 -23.67
C PHE A 55 -19.73 -6.40 -24.09
N GLY A 56 -19.60 -7.56 -23.45
CA GLY A 56 -20.58 -8.62 -23.63
C GLY A 56 -20.42 -9.72 -22.60
N LEU A 57 -21.19 -9.62 -21.52
CA LEU A 57 -21.71 -10.67 -20.63
C LEU A 57 -22.01 -10.08 -19.24
N SER A 58 -22.93 -9.12 -19.21
CA SER A 58 -23.84 -8.97 -18.07
C SER A 58 -25.15 -9.61 -18.50
N TRP A 59 -25.86 -10.25 -17.57
CA TRP A 59 -26.99 -11.19 -17.75
C TRP A 59 -26.44 -12.63 -17.84
N ILE A 60 -26.41 -13.44 -16.77
CA ILE A 60 -27.46 -13.77 -15.80
C ILE A 60 -26.87 -13.81 -14.39
N ALA A 61 -27.30 -12.92 -13.51
CA ALA A 61 -27.16 -13.05 -12.06
C ALA A 61 -28.34 -12.33 -11.40
N ALA A 62 -29.56 -12.79 -11.71
CA ALA A 62 -30.75 -12.44 -10.96
C ALA A 62 -31.17 -13.68 -10.18
N LEU A 63 -30.62 -13.86 -8.98
CA LEU A 63 -31.21 -14.69 -7.95
C LEU A 63 -30.71 -14.18 -6.60
N GLN A 64 -31.68 -13.76 -5.77
CA GLN A 64 -31.55 -13.22 -4.41
C GLN A 64 -31.22 -11.73 -4.27
N ALA A 65 -32.02 -10.85 -4.89
CA ALA A 65 -32.28 -9.58 -4.22
C ALA A 65 -32.95 -9.88 -2.86
N ALA A 66 -32.36 -9.37 -1.77
CA ALA A 66 -32.98 -9.44 -0.46
C ALA A 66 -34.32 -8.68 -0.52
N ASP A 67 -35.40 -9.32 -0.07
CA ASP A 67 -36.66 -8.61 0.15
C ASP A 67 -36.39 -7.54 1.22
N PRO A 68 -36.61 -6.25 0.95
CA PRO A 68 -36.14 -5.15 1.81
C PRO A 68 -36.71 -5.19 3.23
N ASN A 69 -37.76 -5.98 3.48
CA ASN A 69 -38.47 -6.07 4.75
C ASN A 69 -38.34 -7.45 5.41
N SER A 70 -37.15 -8.06 5.38
CA SER A 70 -36.91 -9.39 5.95
C SER A 70 -35.69 -9.47 6.86
N ALA A 71 -35.69 -10.46 7.77
CA ALA A 71 -34.55 -10.85 8.60
C ALA A 71 -34.20 -12.32 8.34
N GLU A 72 -32.91 -12.64 8.24
CA GLU A 72 -32.43 -14.00 8.03
C GLU A 72 -31.91 -14.59 9.35
N ILE A 73 -32.32 -15.82 9.68
CA ILE A 73 -31.70 -16.58 10.77
C ILE A 73 -30.32 -17.09 10.31
N VAL A 74 -29.26 -16.51 10.88
CA VAL A 74 -27.86 -16.80 10.49
C VAL A 74 -27.29 -17.97 11.27
N SER A 75 -27.69 -18.16 12.52
CA SER A 75 -27.31 -19.33 13.31
C SER A 75 -28.36 -19.73 14.34
N ILE A 76 -28.35 -21.03 14.66
CA ILE A 76 -29.09 -21.62 15.77
C ILE A 76 -28.11 -22.58 16.46
N SER A 77 -27.88 -22.35 17.75
CA SER A 77 -27.23 -23.32 18.64
C SER A 77 -28.31 -23.89 19.56
N GLY A 78 -28.40 -25.21 19.70
CA GLY A 78 -29.48 -25.87 20.46
C GLY A 78 -30.82 -25.86 19.72
N LYS A 79 -31.92 -25.58 20.44
CA LYS A 79 -33.29 -25.55 19.90
C LYS A 79 -33.77 -24.11 19.73
N GLY A 80 -34.03 -23.75 18.46
CA GLY A 80 -34.70 -22.51 18.07
C GLY A 80 -36.07 -22.80 17.48
N GLU A 81 -37.05 -21.97 17.80
CA GLU A 81 -38.40 -22.10 17.29
C GLU A 81 -38.94 -20.76 16.77
N TYR A 82 -39.87 -20.81 15.84
CA TYR A 82 -40.56 -19.65 15.30
C TYR A 82 -42.08 -19.86 15.24
N ARG A 83 -42.85 -18.79 15.22
CA ARG A 83 -44.29 -18.82 14.93
C ARG A 83 -44.70 -17.60 14.12
N VAL A 84 -45.73 -17.77 13.29
CA VAL A 84 -46.15 -16.76 12.31
C VAL A 84 -46.94 -15.61 12.94
N ARG A 85 -47.60 -15.87 14.07
CA ARG A 85 -48.38 -14.90 14.86
C ARG A 85 -48.54 -15.41 16.29
N ALA A 86 -48.94 -14.54 17.22
CA ALA A 86 -48.97 -14.84 18.66
C ALA A 86 -49.80 -16.09 19.04
N THR A 87 -50.87 -16.39 18.30
CA THR A 87 -51.77 -17.53 18.55
C THR A 87 -51.38 -18.82 17.81
N ALA A 88 -50.38 -18.78 16.93
CA ALA A 88 -49.93 -19.95 16.18
C ALA A 88 -49.03 -20.87 17.03
N PRO A 89 -49.05 -22.20 16.77
CA PRO A 89 -48.12 -23.13 17.42
C PRO A 89 -46.66 -22.83 17.03
N TRP A 90 -45.74 -23.15 17.94
CA TRP A 90 -44.30 -23.04 17.69
C TRP A 90 -43.83 -24.14 16.75
N ASN A 91 -43.05 -23.75 15.74
CA ASN A 91 -42.42 -24.65 14.79
C ASN A 91 -40.89 -24.57 14.92
N PRO A 92 -40.14 -25.65 14.65
CA PRO A 92 -38.67 -25.60 14.62
C PRO A 92 -38.17 -24.57 13.61
N ALA A 93 -37.29 -23.68 14.06
CA ALA A 93 -36.63 -22.68 13.20
C ALA A 93 -35.45 -23.32 12.45
N ARG A 94 -35.14 -22.80 11.26
CA ARG A 94 -34.04 -23.29 10.41
C ARG A 94 -33.04 -22.18 10.10
N ILE A 95 -31.77 -22.53 9.95
CA ILE A 95 -30.75 -21.60 9.46
C ILE A 95 -31.08 -21.23 8.00
N ARG A 96 -30.82 -19.97 7.60
CA ARG A 96 -31.23 -19.33 6.33
C ARG A 96 -32.75 -19.13 6.19
N GLN A 97 -33.53 -19.37 7.24
CA GLN A 97 -34.95 -19.05 7.24
C GLN A 97 -35.12 -17.52 7.25
N ARG A 98 -35.99 -17.03 6.37
CA ARG A 98 -36.40 -15.62 6.34
C ARG A 98 -37.60 -15.40 7.24
N LEU A 99 -37.58 -14.28 7.94
CA LEU A 99 -38.62 -13.80 8.84
C LEU A 99 -39.09 -12.42 8.38
N VAL A 100 -40.38 -12.18 8.51
CA VAL A 100 -41.04 -10.91 8.14
C VAL A 100 -41.78 -10.32 9.35
N GLY A 101 -42.24 -9.08 9.24
CA GLY A 101 -43.02 -8.42 10.30
C GLY A 101 -44.24 -9.24 10.75
N GLY A 102 -44.50 -9.25 12.06
CA GLY A 102 -45.54 -10.01 12.75
C GLY A 102 -45.10 -11.39 13.30
N GLN A 103 -43.89 -11.84 12.97
CA GLN A 103 -43.40 -13.16 13.38
C GLN A 103 -42.61 -13.14 14.68
N PHE A 104 -42.60 -14.29 15.38
CA PHE A 104 -41.90 -14.47 16.65
C PHE A 104 -40.84 -15.56 16.51
N VAL A 105 -39.76 -15.39 17.28
CA VAL A 105 -38.74 -16.42 17.50
C VAL A 105 -38.49 -16.60 18.98
N ARG A 106 -38.13 -17.82 19.38
CA ARG A 106 -37.64 -18.11 20.72
C ARG A 106 -36.48 -19.08 20.71
N THR A 107 -35.67 -18.96 21.75
CA THR A 107 -34.63 -19.91 22.12
C THR A 107 -35.06 -20.62 23.40
N LEU A 108 -34.81 -21.92 23.46
CA LEU A 108 -35.05 -22.71 24.67
C LEU A 108 -33.81 -22.68 25.58
N ASP A 109 -33.78 -23.56 26.58
CA ASP A 109 -32.62 -23.68 27.44
C ASP A 109 -31.38 -24.11 26.63
N GLN A 110 -30.20 -23.64 27.05
CA GLN A 110 -28.92 -23.90 26.38
C GLN A 110 -28.94 -23.64 24.87
N SER A 111 -29.79 -22.71 24.41
CA SER A 111 -29.98 -22.42 22.99
C SER A 111 -29.69 -20.95 22.69
N ALA A 112 -29.18 -20.66 21.50
CA ALA A 112 -28.92 -19.30 21.03
C ALA A 112 -29.35 -19.17 19.58
N MET A 113 -29.73 -17.97 19.15
CA MET A 113 -30.14 -17.70 17.78
C MET A 113 -29.58 -16.35 17.34
N ALA A 114 -29.11 -16.25 16.10
CA ALA A 114 -28.62 -15.00 15.53
C ALA A 114 -29.40 -14.62 14.27
N LEU A 115 -29.72 -13.33 14.11
CA LEU A 115 -30.53 -12.78 13.03
C LEU A 115 -29.84 -11.57 12.38
N LEU A 116 -29.78 -11.55 11.05
CA LEU A 116 -29.33 -10.40 10.26
C LEU A 116 -30.50 -9.78 9.50
N PHE A 117 -30.76 -8.50 9.75
CA PHE A 117 -31.83 -7.75 9.10
C PHE A 117 -31.37 -7.17 7.76
N ALA A 118 -32.31 -6.91 6.85
CA ALA A 118 -32.05 -6.28 5.55
C ALA A 118 -31.36 -4.90 5.66
N ASP A 119 -31.67 -4.13 6.71
CA ASP A 119 -31.03 -2.85 7.06
C ASP A 119 -29.63 -3.00 7.69
N LYS A 120 -29.09 -4.23 7.72
CA LYS A 120 -27.80 -4.60 8.31
C LYS A 120 -27.74 -4.51 9.84
N THR A 121 -28.89 -4.37 10.51
CA THR A 121 -28.99 -4.58 11.97
C THR A 121 -28.70 -6.04 12.31
N GLN A 122 -27.93 -6.26 13.37
CA GLN A 122 -27.56 -7.57 13.89
C GLN A 122 -28.26 -7.82 15.22
N LEU A 123 -28.75 -9.04 15.43
CA LEU A 123 -29.41 -9.46 16.67
C LEU A 123 -28.92 -10.86 17.06
N ARG A 124 -28.64 -11.06 18.34
CA ARG A 124 -28.37 -12.37 18.92
C ARG A 124 -29.20 -12.57 20.18
N LEU A 125 -29.89 -13.70 20.26
CA LEU A 125 -30.71 -14.13 21.38
C LEU A 125 -29.93 -15.18 22.18
N SER A 126 -29.94 -15.02 23.51
CA SER A 126 -29.39 -15.98 24.47
C SER A 126 -30.42 -17.07 24.79
N ARG A 127 -30.15 -17.95 25.77
CA ARG A 127 -31.11 -18.98 26.21
C ARG A 127 -32.41 -18.38 26.73
N ASN A 128 -33.49 -19.16 26.64
CA ASN A 128 -34.82 -18.81 27.18
C ASN A 128 -35.31 -17.40 26.76
N SER A 129 -34.96 -16.98 25.56
CA SER A 129 -35.26 -15.64 25.06
C SER A 129 -36.41 -15.69 24.06
N MET A 130 -37.32 -14.72 24.14
CA MET A 130 -38.47 -14.59 23.25
C MET A 130 -38.49 -13.22 22.62
N PHE A 131 -38.62 -13.19 21.30
CA PHE A 131 -38.48 -12.01 20.49
C PHE A 131 -39.55 -11.93 19.41
N GLU A 132 -40.07 -10.73 19.16
CA GLU A 132 -41.07 -10.43 18.15
C GLU A 132 -40.52 -9.37 17.18
N ILE A 133 -40.69 -9.64 15.89
CA ILE A 133 -40.39 -8.69 14.83
C ILE A 133 -41.71 -7.98 14.50
N LYS A 134 -41.94 -6.76 15.01
CA LYS A 134 -43.20 -6.04 14.75
C LYS A 134 -43.24 -5.48 13.33
N SER A 135 -42.16 -4.80 12.93
CA SER A 135 -41.97 -4.29 11.57
C SER A 135 -40.48 -4.31 11.19
N ILE A 136 -40.17 -4.55 9.93
CA ILE A 136 -38.82 -4.41 9.36
C ILE A 136 -38.86 -3.27 8.35
N GLY A 137 -38.01 -2.26 8.56
CA GLY A 137 -37.87 -1.15 7.65
C GLY A 137 -36.94 -1.48 6.47
N ASP A 138 -37.13 -0.78 5.34
CA ASP A 138 -36.31 -0.91 4.12
C ASP A 138 -34.92 -0.25 4.22
N GLY A 139 -34.56 0.26 5.40
CA GLY A 139 -33.34 1.02 5.66
C GLY A 139 -33.28 2.41 4.99
N LYS A 140 -34.38 2.87 4.36
CA LYS A 140 -34.45 4.15 3.61
C LYS A 140 -35.63 5.04 4.00
N THR A 141 -36.82 4.49 4.21
CA THR A 141 -38.09 5.20 4.41
C THR A 141 -38.94 4.72 5.59
N THR A 142 -38.84 3.46 6.00
CA THR A 142 -39.68 2.86 7.07
C THR A 142 -38.90 2.46 8.32
N ASP A 143 -39.56 2.50 9.49
CA ASP A 143 -38.96 2.20 10.80
C ASP A 143 -38.96 0.69 11.12
N THR A 144 -37.84 0.20 11.65
CA THR A 144 -37.72 -1.17 12.19
C THR A 144 -38.17 -1.15 13.66
N THR A 145 -39.22 -1.88 14.00
CA THR A 145 -39.71 -2.01 15.38
C THR A 145 -39.61 -3.46 15.85
N LEU A 146 -38.90 -3.64 16.96
CA LEU A 146 -38.57 -4.94 17.53
C LEU A 146 -39.10 -5.03 18.96
N SER A 147 -39.38 -6.22 19.47
CA SER A 147 -39.82 -6.41 20.86
C SER A 147 -39.13 -7.60 21.51
N LEU A 148 -38.47 -7.37 22.64
CA LEU A 148 -37.88 -8.41 23.50
C LEU A 148 -38.79 -8.61 24.70
N THR A 149 -39.50 -9.74 24.74
CA THR A 149 -40.52 -10.02 25.76
C THR A 149 -39.92 -10.68 27.00
N ARG A 150 -38.88 -11.50 26.82
CA ARG A 150 -38.18 -12.24 27.89
C ARG A 150 -36.77 -12.63 27.42
N GLY A 151 -35.84 -12.74 28.36
CA GLY A 151 -34.49 -13.26 28.15
C GLY A 151 -33.50 -12.17 27.76
N LYS A 152 -32.37 -12.58 27.19
CA LYS A 152 -31.23 -11.70 26.93
C LYS A 152 -30.93 -11.63 25.44
N SER A 153 -30.65 -10.42 24.96
CA SER A 153 -30.27 -10.16 23.59
C SER A 153 -29.08 -9.22 23.50
N TRP A 154 -28.27 -9.43 22.46
CA TRP A 154 -27.27 -8.49 22.00
C TRP A 154 -27.69 -7.98 20.62
N MET A 155 -27.54 -6.68 20.37
CA MET A 155 -27.93 -6.07 19.10
C MET A 155 -26.93 -5.01 18.67
N GLN A 156 -26.77 -4.85 17.36
CA GLN A 156 -25.92 -3.82 16.77
C GLN A 156 -26.56 -3.24 15.51
N SER A 157 -26.62 -1.91 15.41
CA SER A 157 -27.12 -1.22 14.20
C SER A 157 -26.18 -0.08 13.80
N ARG A 158 -25.93 0.09 12.49
CA ARG A 158 -24.99 1.08 11.93
C ARG A 158 -25.59 2.02 10.87
N VAL A 159 -26.90 1.92 10.62
CA VAL A 159 -27.61 2.76 9.64
C VAL A 159 -28.30 3.94 10.36
N VAL A 160 -28.59 5.00 9.61
CA VAL A 160 -28.96 6.38 10.00
C VAL A 160 -29.69 6.49 11.36
N PRO A 161 -29.26 7.41 12.26
CA PRO A 161 -29.82 7.55 13.60
C PRO A 161 -31.35 7.72 13.61
N GLY A 162 -32.03 7.04 14.56
CA GLY A 162 -33.40 7.38 14.97
C GLY A 162 -34.56 6.59 14.39
N ARG A 163 -34.33 5.48 13.68
CA ARG A 163 -35.39 4.67 13.04
C ARG A 163 -35.52 3.22 13.51
N LEU A 164 -34.71 2.81 14.49
CA LEU A 164 -34.79 1.50 15.13
C LEU A 164 -35.31 1.66 16.56
N ARG A 165 -36.44 1.02 16.86
CA ARG A 165 -37.05 1.00 18.19
C ARG A 165 -37.11 -0.42 18.72
N VAL A 166 -36.67 -0.63 19.96
CA VAL A 166 -36.80 -1.91 20.64
C VAL A 166 -37.67 -1.76 21.88
N GLN A 167 -38.78 -2.48 21.92
CA GLN A 167 -39.74 -2.46 23.01
C GLN A 167 -39.45 -3.59 24.00
N THR A 168 -39.63 -3.31 25.28
CA THR A 168 -39.68 -4.30 26.35
C THR A 168 -40.97 -4.08 27.16
N PRO A 169 -41.34 -4.99 28.08
CA PRO A 169 -42.50 -4.79 28.95
C PRO A 169 -42.44 -3.52 29.80
N SER A 170 -41.24 -2.99 30.06
CA SER A 170 -41.03 -1.86 30.99
C SER A 170 -40.70 -0.52 30.31
N ALA A 171 -40.12 -0.53 29.11
CA ALA A 171 -39.72 0.69 28.40
C ALA A 171 -39.44 0.44 26.90
N THR A 172 -39.25 1.52 26.14
CA THR A 172 -38.83 1.50 24.73
C THR A 172 -37.46 2.14 24.58
N ALA A 173 -36.58 1.46 23.86
CA ALA A 173 -35.25 1.92 23.48
C ALA A 173 -35.27 2.51 22.06
N GLY A 174 -34.95 3.79 21.90
CA GLY A 174 -34.65 4.47 20.64
C GLY A 174 -33.16 4.36 20.33
N ILE A 175 -32.81 3.64 19.26
CA ILE A 175 -31.43 3.29 18.93
C ILE A 175 -30.85 4.29 17.91
N HIS A 176 -29.65 4.79 18.21
CA HIS A 176 -28.90 5.73 17.38
C HIS A 176 -27.50 5.19 17.05
N GLY A 177 -27.42 4.31 16.04
CA GLY A 177 -26.13 3.79 15.56
C GLY A 177 -25.33 3.04 16.63
N THR A 178 -26.02 2.16 17.37
CA THR A 178 -25.55 1.69 18.68
C THR A 178 -25.23 0.19 18.70
N ASP A 179 -24.43 -0.21 19.68
CA ASP A 179 -24.17 -1.59 20.08
C ASP A 179 -24.62 -1.75 21.54
N TRP A 180 -25.55 -2.65 21.82
CA TRP A 180 -26.17 -2.77 23.13
C TRP A 180 -26.57 -4.20 23.49
N VAL A 181 -26.72 -4.42 24.80
CA VAL A 181 -27.27 -5.63 25.39
C VAL A 181 -28.55 -5.27 26.10
N MET A 182 -29.59 -6.07 25.91
CA MET A 182 -30.85 -5.93 26.62
C MET A 182 -31.27 -7.23 27.28
N GLU A 183 -31.66 -7.15 28.54
CA GLU A 183 -32.09 -8.29 29.35
C GLU A 183 -33.46 -8.00 29.95
N VAL A 184 -34.37 -8.97 29.85
CA VAL A 184 -35.72 -8.90 30.41
C VAL A 184 -35.93 -10.12 31.29
N ASP A 185 -36.11 -9.90 32.58
CA ASP A 185 -36.36 -10.99 33.53
C ASP A 185 -37.82 -11.51 33.46
N GLU A 186 -38.14 -12.53 34.26
CA GLU A 186 -39.48 -13.10 34.28
C GLU A 186 -40.57 -12.15 34.79
N SER A 187 -40.17 -11.14 35.57
CA SER A 187 -41.07 -10.10 36.12
C SER A 187 -41.27 -8.92 35.15
N GLY A 188 -40.59 -8.94 33.99
CA GLY A 188 -40.64 -7.87 32.99
C GLY A 188 -39.65 -6.73 33.24
N ASN A 189 -38.81 -6.80 34.28
CA ASN A 189 -37.77 -5.80 34.51
C ASN A 189 -36.77 -5.85 33.37
N SER A 190 -36.45 -4.68 32.83
CA SER A 190 -35.61 -4.53 31.65
C SER A 190 -34.31 -3.83 32.02
N VAL A 191 -33.19 -4.45 31.69
CA VAL A 191 -31.85 -3.89 31.86
C VAL A 191 -31.25 -3.64 30.47
N LEU A 192 -30.95 -2.38 30.18
CA LEU A 192 -30.29 -1.95 28.95
C LEU A 192 -28.84 -1.58 29.25
N THR A 193 -27.89 -2.14 28.52
CA THR A 193 -26.47 -1.80 28.64
C THR A 193 -25.91 -1.36 27.30
N VAL A 194 -25.31 -0.17 27.22
CA VAL A 194 -24.78 0.37 25.96
C VAL A 194 -23.27 0.13 25.88
N LEU A 195 -22.85 -0.58 24.84
CA LEU A 195 -21.45 -0.91 24.59
C LEU A 195 -20.76 0.19 23.79
N SER A 196 -21.38 0.68 22.72
CA SER A 196 -20.89 1.83 21.94
C SER A 196 -22.04 2.65 21.35
N GLY A 197 -21.95 3.98 21.42
CA GLY A 197 -22.96 4.93 20.92
C GLY A 197 -23.91 5.41 22.02
N GLU A 198 -25.13 5.81 21.64
CA GLU A 198 -26.14 6.39 22.53
C GLU A 198 -27.51 5.72 22.30
N VAL A 199 -28.26 5.47 23.38
CA VAL A 199 -29.63 4.94 23.35
C VAL A 199 -30.53 5.80 24.25
N GLU A 200 -31.67 6.23 23.73
CA GLU A 200 -32.73 6.79 24.54
C GLU A 200 -33.62 5.67 25.09
N PHE A 201 -33.74 5.56 26.41
CA PHE A 201 -34.55 4.53 27.05
C PHE A 201 -35.67 5.18 27.87
N ALA A 202 -36.91 5.07 27.38
CA ALA A 202 -38.04 5.84 27.91
C ALA A 202 -39.32 5.02 28.01
N ASN A 203 -40.18 5.39 28.96
CA ASN A 203 -41.57 4.96 29.06
C ASN A 203 -42.48 6.16 29.38
N ALA A 204 -43.78 5.92 29.61
CA ALA A 204 -44.75 6.98 29.87
C ALA A 204 -44.48 7.81 31.15
N LEU A 205 -43.60 7.33 32.04
CA LEU A 205 -43.30 7.96 33.34
C LEU A 205 -41.97 8.73 33.32
N GLY A 206 -41.18 8.65 32.25
CA GLY A 206 -39.89 9.34 32.10
C GLY A 206 -38.93 8.62 31.15
N GLY A 207 -37.75 9.21 30.93
CA GLY A 207 -36.72 8.61 30.07
C GLY A 207 -35.31 9.04 30.43
N VAL A 208 -34.34 8.20 30.07
CA VAL A 208 -32.91 8.43 30.29
C VAL A 208 -32.12 8.17 29.02
N THR A 209 -31.08 8.96 28.81
CA THR A 209 -30.12 8.74 27.73
C THR A 209 -28.93 7.94 28.25
N VAL A 210 -28.67 6.78 27.67
CA VAL A 210 -27.63 5.82 28.06
C VAL A 210 -26.51 5.84 27.01
N ARG A 211 -25.28 6.13 27.43
CA ARG A 211 -24.09 6.23 26.60
C ARG A 211 -23.18 5.03 26.83
N SER A 212 -22.11 4.94 26.03
CA SER A 212 -21.12 3.87 26.14
C SER A 212 -20.66 3.67 27.58
N SER A 213 -20.65 2.41 28.01
CA SER A 213 -20.30 1.95 29.36
C SER A 213 -21.29 2.28 30.47
N GLU A 214 -22.46 2.84 30.14
CA GLU A 214 -23.57 3.07 31.06
C GLU A 214 -24.66 2.00 30.90
N GLN A 215 -25.50 1.87 31.92
CA GLN A 215 -26.66 0.97 31.92
C GLN A 215 -27.90 1.72 32.41
N ALA A 216 -29.07 1.27 32.00
CA ALA A 216 -30.33 1.69 32.56
C ALA A 216 -31.17 0.48 32.96
N VAL A 217 -31.97 0.65 34.01
CA VAL A 217 -32.91 -0.36 34.49
C VAL A 217 -34.30 0.26 34.49
N ALA A 218 -35.28 -0.46 33.95
CA ALA A 218 -36.68 -0.09 33.99
C ALA A 218 -37.50 -1.25 34.54
N SER A 219 -38.37 -0.96 35.50
CA SER A 219 -39.35 -1.91 36.04
C SER A 219 -40.75 -1.51 35.59
N PRO A 220 -41.69 -2.46 35.45
CA PRO A 220 -43.06 -2.12 35.08
C PRO A 220 -43.65 -1.12 36.07
N GLY A 221 -44.17 0.02 35.57
CA GLY A 221 -44.77 1.06 36.40
C GLY A 221 -43.80 2.01 37.11
N ARG A 222 -42.50 2.00 36.80
CA ARG A 222 -41.51 3.00 37.27
C ARG A 222 -40.78 3.67 36.11
N ALA A 223 -40.31 4.91 36.29
CA ALA A 223 -39.47 5.57 35.31
C ALA A 223 -38.10 4.84 35.19
N PRO A 224 -37.47 4.80 34.01
CA PRO A 224 -36.15 4.21 33.84
C PRO A 224 -35.09 4.95 34.65
N GLU A 225 -34.20 4.22 35.31
CA GLU A 225 -33.10 4.77 36.12
C GLU A 225 -31.74 4.39 35.54
N LYS A 226 -30.79 5.33 35.59
CA LYS A 226 -29.45 5.15 35.03
C LYS A 226 -28.47 4.61 36.10
N ARG A 227 -27.61 3.68 35.71
CA ARG A 227 -26.54 3.09 36.53
C ARG A 227 -25.19 3.19 35.82
N VAL A 228 -24.13 3.46 36.59
CA VAL A 228 -22.74 3.46 36.12
C VAL A 228 -22.11 2.12 36.45
N LEU A 229 -21.45 1.49 35.49
CA LEU A 229 -20.86 0.17 35.68
C LEU A 229 -19.33 0.26 35.92
N GLN A 230 -18.85 -0.43 36.95
CA GLN A 230 -17.42 -0.44 37.34
C GLN A 230 -16.51 -1.22 36.39
N ASN A 231 -16.97 -2.32 35.77
CA ASN A 231 -16.13 -3.14 34.89
C ASN A 231 -16.80 -3.49 33.55
N PRO A 232 -16.47 -2.77 32.45
CA PRO A 232 -17.10 -2.97 31.15
C PRO A 232 -16.76 -4.21 30.36
N ARG A 233 -15.64 -4.86 30.68
CA ARG A 233 -15.06 -5.92 29.85
C ARG A 233 -15.71 -7.29 29.99
N ASP A 234 -16.47 -7.52 31.06
CA ASP A 234 -17.11 -8.82 31.34
C ASP A 234 -18.46 -9.02 30.61
N ARG A 235 -18.91 -8.04 29.81
CA ARG A 235 -20.31 -7.90 29.39
C ARG A 235 -20.76 -8.80 28.21
N VAL A 236 -19.83 -9.32 27.40
CA VAL A 236 -20.11 -10.17 26.21
C VAL A 236 -19.36 -11.50 26.29
N GLN A 237 -19.18 -12.06 27.50
CA GLN A 237 -18.46 -13.33 27.66
C GLN A 237 -19.25 -14.57 27.18
N TRP A 238 -20.56 -14.44 26.97
CA TRP A 238 -21.47 -15.54 26.60
C TRP A 238 -21.60 -15.79 25.09
N VAL A 239 -20.82 -15.09 24.27
CA VAL A 239 -20.76 -15.32 22.82
C VAL A 239 -19.38 -15.86 22.48
N THR A 240 -19.25 -17.18 22.45
CA THR A 240 -18.04 -17.87 22.00
C THR A 240 -18.39 -18.81 20.85
N ALA A 241 -17.59 -18.82 19.80
CA ALA A 241 -17.67 -19.84 18.74
C ALA A 241 -16.96 -21.16 19.13
N TYR A 242 -16.41 -21.27 20.34
CA TYR A 242 -15.78 -22.49 20.84
C TYR A 242 -16.80 -23.64 20.87
N ARG A 243 -16.40 -24.81 20.37
CA ARG A 243 -17.19 -26.03 20.42
C ARG A 243 -16.39 -27.11 21.11
N ALA A 244 -17.04 -27.84 22.01
CA ALA A 244 -16.44 -29.01 22.62
C ALA A 244 -16.28 -30.11 21.55
N ASP A 245 -15.10 -30.73 21.52
CA ASP A 245 -14.82 -31.89 20.68
C ASP A 245 -14.61 -33.13 21.57
N PRO A 246 -15.66 -33.96 21.73
CA PRO A 246 -15.59 -35.17 22.54
C PRO A 246 -14.60 -36.21 22.01
N SER A 247 -14.31 -36.19 20.71
CA SER A 247 -13.42 -37.16 20.07
C SER A 247 -11.96 -37.00 20.51
N ARG A 248 -11.60 -35.85 21.09
CA ARG A 248 -10.29 -35.56 21.69
C ARG A 248 -9.95 -36.49 22.86
N TYR A 249 -10.96 -37.01 23.56
CA TYR A 249 -10.77 -37.75 24.80
C TYR A 249 -10.97 -39.25 24.54
N ALA A 250 -9.90 -39.93 24.13
CA ALA A 250 -9.92 -41.37 23.82
C ALA A 250 -10.42 -42.23 25.00
N ASP A 251 -10.16 -41.77 26.24
CA ASP A 251 -10.65 -42.39 27.47
C ASP A 251 -12.18 -42.32 27.62
N LEU A 252 -12.86 -41.42 26.92
CA LEU A 252 -14.32 -41.38 26.81
C LEU A 252 -14.86 -42.21 25.64
N ALA A 253 -14.07 -42.46 24.59
CA ALA A 253 -14.53 -43.14 23.39
C ALA A 253 -14.84 -44.63 23.64
N GLY A 254 -14.00 -45.30 24.46
CA GLY A 254 -14.12 -46.73 24.75
C GLY A 254 -15.04 -47.11 25.92
N ASP A 255 -15.49 -46.15 26.73
CA ASP A 255 -16.24 -46.45 27.96
C ASP A 255 -17.76 -46.60 27.71
N PRO A 256 -18.39 -47.76 27.98
CA PRO A 256 -19.83 -47.95 27.85
C PRO A 256 -20.67 -46.94 28.66
N ALA A 257 -20.14 -46.46 29.79
CA ALA A 257 -20.84 -45.51 30.65
C ALA A 257 -21.09 -44.14 29.99
N PHE A 258 -20.42 -43.85 28.89
CA PHE A 258 -20.56 -42.61 28.12
C PHE A 258 -21.26 -42.80 26.76
N ALA A 259 -21.86 -43.98 26.49
CA ALA A 259 -22.55 -44.25 25.23
C ALA A 259 -23.72 -43.30 24.95
N SER A 260 -24.55 -43.01 25.95
CA SER A 260 -25.68 -42.07 25.82
C SER A 260 -25.21 -40.62 25.58
N LEU A 261 -24.06 -40.26 26.15
CA LEU A 261 -23.42 -38.97 25.93
C LEU A 261 -22.89 -38.88 24.49
N ARG A 262 -22.22 -39.91 23.98
CA ARG A 262 -21.76 -39.98 22.59
C ARG A 262 -22.91 -39.90 21.59
N ALA A 263 -23.96 -40.70 21.78
CA ALA A 263 -25.14 -40.65 20.91
C ALA A 263 -25.79 -39.26 20.88
N ALA A 264 -25.88 -38.58 22.04
CA ALA A 264 -26.36 -37.20 22.08
C ALA A 264 -25.45 -36.23 21.32
N LEU A 265 -24.14 -36.44 21.32
CA LEU A 265 -23.19 -35.61 20.57
C LEU A 265 -23.23 -35.86 19.07
N ASP A 266 -23.31 -37.13 18.65
CA ASP A 266 -23.42 -37.53 17.25
C ASP A 266 -24.71 -37.01 16.61
N GLU A 267 -25.79 -36.90 17.39
CA GLU A 267 -27.07 -36.32 16.97
C GLU A 267 -27.12 -34.78 17.09
N GLY A 268 -26.02 -34.13 17.49
CA GLY A 268 -25.95 -32.67 17.66
C GLY A 268 -26.72 -32.12 18.87
N ARG A 269 -27.14 -32.98 19.80
CA ARG A 269 -27.86 -32.64 21.04
C ARG A 269 -26.89 -32.28 22.18
N ALA A 270 -26.08 -31.25 21.96
CA ALA A 270 -25.03 -30.82 22.91
C ALA A 270 -25.56 -30.49 24.32
N GLY A 271 -26.78 -29.93 24.42
CA GLY A 271 -27.43 -29.67 25.72
C GLY A 271 -27.70 -30.94 26.52
N ASP A 272 -28.20 -31.99 25.87
CA ASP A 272 -28.47 -33.28 26.50
C ASP A 272 -27.17 -33.96 26.92
N ALA A 273 -26.15 -33.92 26.04
CA ALA A 273 -24.82 -34.46 26.33
C ALA A 273 -24.19 -33.79 27.56
N ARG A 274 -24.28 -32.45 27.65
CA ARG A 274 -23.79 -31.69 28.79
C ARG A 274 -24.54 -32.04 30.09
N ALA A 275 -25.86 -32.20 30.03
CA ALA A 275 -26.67 -32.59 31.19
C ALA A 275 -26.30 -33.99 31.70
N LEU A 276 -26.13 -34.95 30.79
CA LEU A 276 -25.67 -36.30 31.10
C LEU A 276 -24.28 -36.29 31.75
N LEU A 277 -23.35 -35.46 31.23
CA LEU A 277 -22.01 -35.31 31.79
C LEU A 277 -22.04 -34.73 33.21
N ALA A 278 -22.82 -33.66 33.42
CA ALA A 278 -22.95 -33.01 34.72
C ALA A 278 -23.55 -33.94 35.79
N GLU A 279 -24.53 -34.76 35.41
CA GLU A 279 -25.08 -35.81 36.28
C GLU A 279 -24.02 -36.86 36.63
N ARG A 280 -23.20 -37.27 35.66
CA ARG A 280 -22.13 -38.25 35.89
C ARG A 280 -21.05 -37.73 36.82
N LEU A 281 -20.65 -36.47 36.66
CA LEU A 281 -19.68 -35.79 37.53
C LEU A 281 -20.21 -35.65 38.97
N ARG A 282 -21.51 -35.37 39.16
CA ARG A 282 -22.14 -35.32 40.49
C ARG A 282 -22.17 -36.67 41.23
N ARG A 283 -22.26 -37.79 40.51
CA ARG A 283 -22.29 -39.14 41.10
C ARG A 283 -20.91 -39.66 41.57
N GLY A 284 -19.81 -38.96 41.24
CA GLY A 284 -18.51 -39.04 41.92
C GLY A 284 -17.61 -40.25 41.66
N SER A 285 -18.13 -41.48 41.52
CA SER A 285 -17.26 -42.68 41.42
C SER A 285 -16.89 -43.07 39.99
N GLY A 286 -15.59 -43.19 39.72
CA GLY A 286 -15.04 -43.78 38.48
C GLY A 286 -15.10 -42.88 37.24
N VAL A 287 -15.08 -41.55 37.41
CA VAL A 287 -15.13 -40.60 36.28
C VAL A 287 -13.72 -40.37 35.72
N PRO A 288 -13.46 -40.67 34.43
CA PRO A 288 -12.14 -40.50 33.82
C PRO A 288 -11.75 -39.03 33.65
N ALA A 289 -10.46 -38.75 33.48
CA ALA A 289 -9.92 -37.40 33.29
C ALA A 289 -10.56 -36.67 32.10
N GLY A 290 -10.80 -37.37 30.99
CA GLY A 290 -11.46 -36.83 29.79
C GLY A 290 -12.85 -36.24 30.07
N ALA A 291 -13.60 -36.75 31.05
CA ALA A 291 -14.92 -36.22 31.40
C ALA A 291 -14.85 -34.83 32.05
N TRP A 292 -13.82 -34.57 32.86
CA TRP A 292 -13.58 -33.26 33.47
C TRP A 292 -13.12 -32.24 32.43
N LEU A 293 -12.24 -32.65 31.52
CA LEU A 293 -11.78 -31.83 30.40
C LEU A 293 -12.94 -31.48 29.45
N LEU A 294 -13.80 -32.45 29.12
CA LEU A 294 -15.00 -32.23 28.30
C LEU A 294 -16.02 -31.32 28.99
N ALA A 295 -16.16 -31.39 30.32
CA ALA A 295 -17.02 -30.48 31.06
C ALA A 295 -16.49 -29.04 31.04
N ALA A 296 -15.16 -28.87 31.17
CA ALA A 296 -14.52 -27.57 30.97
C ALA A 296 -14.76 -27.05 29.54
N ASP A 297 -14.68 -27.91 28.52
CA ASP A 297 -14.97 -27.53 27.13
C ASP A 297 -16.41 -27.09 26.91
N PHE A 298 -17.40 -27.81 27.46
CA PHE A 298 -18.80 -27.42 27.36
C PHE A 298 -19.08 -26.10 28.08
N ALA A 299 -18.42 -25.86 29.23
CA ALA A 299 -18.52 -24.59 29.93
C ALA A 299 -17.88 -23.45 29.11
N LEU A 300 -16.73 -23.67 28.48
CA LEU A 300 -16.15 -22.70 27.55
C LEU A 300 -17.06 -22.41 26.35
N ALA A 301 -17.65 -23.44 25.75
CA ALA A 301 -18.57 -23.31 24.61
C ALA A 301 -19.85 -22.53 24.96
N ALA A 302 -20.26 -22.57 26.23
CA ALA A 302 -21.36 -21.78 26.77
C ALA A 302 -20.94 -20.37 27.25
N GLY A 303 -19.64 -20.04 27.19
CA GLY A 303 -19.08 -18.79 27.71
C GLY A 303 -19.04 -18.69 29.24
N GLU A 304 -19.09 -19.82 29.95
CA GLU A 304 -19.11 -19.92 31.41
C GLU A 304 -17.70 -20.12 31.97
N ILE A 305 -16.86 -19.09 31.84
CA ILE A 305 -15.42 -19.14 32.15
C ILE A 305 -15.13 -19.60 33.60
N ALA A 306 -15.96 -19.19 34.57
CA ALA A 306 -15.79 -19.56 35.97
C ALA A 306 -16.04 -21.07 36.20
N GLU A 307 -17.08 -21.65 35.58
CA GLU A 307 -17.35 -23.08 35.64
C GLU A 307 -16.27 -23.87 34.88
N ALA A 308 -15.83 -23.38 33.72
CA ALA A 308 -14.74 -24.01 32.98
C ALA A 308 -13.45 -24.10 33.80
N ARG A 309 -13.10 -23.01 34.50
CA ARG A 309 -11.95 -22.97 35.41
C ARG A 309 -12.11 -23.96 36.55
N LYS A 310 -13.29 -24.00 37.18
CA LYS A 310 -13.61 -24.93 38.26
C LYS A 310 -13.39 -26.38 37.80
N TYR A 311 -13.97 -26.81 36.68
CA TYR A 311 -13.79 -28.18 36.17
C TYR A 311 -12.32 -28.50 35.85
N ALA A 312 -11.58 -27.55 35.28
CA ALA A 312 -10.15 -27.73 34.97
C ALA A 312 -9.30 -27.88 36.25
N ASP A 313 -9.52 -27.04 37.27
CA ASP A 313 -8.76 -27.06 38.53
C ASP A 313 -9.09 -28.29 39.39
N GLU A 314 -10.38 -28.65 39.43
CA GLU A 314 -10.88 -29.84 40.12
C GLU A 314 -10.37 -31.13 39.47
N GLY A 315 -10.31 -31.18 38.14
CA GLY A 315 -9.74 -32.30 37.41
C GLY A 315 -8.22 -32.38 37.58
N ALA A 316 -7.51 -31.25 37.50
CA ALA A 316 -6.06 -31.19 37.73
C ALA A 316 -5.67 -31.70 39.13
N SER A 317 -6.47 -31.37 40.15
CA SER A 317 -6.25 -31.83 41.53
C SER A 317 -6.44 -33.34 41.68
N ARG A 318 -7.34 -33.94 40.89
CA ARG A 318 -7.62 -35.38 40.90
C ARG A 318 -6.63 -36.17 40.04
N PHE A 319 -6.09 -35.56 38.99
CA PHE A 319 -5.18 -36.18 38.02
C PHE A 319 -3.91 -35.34 37.83
N PRO A 320 -3.04 -35.20 38.86
CA PRO A 320 -1.90 -34.29 38.83
C PRO A 320 -0.81 -34.66 37.80
N GLN A 321 -0.83 -35.90 37.28
CA GLN A 321 0.11 -36.41 36.28
C GLN A 321 -0.44 -36.35 34.85
N ASP A 322 -1.68 -35.91 34.64
CA ASP A 322 -2.28 -35.78 33.32
C ASP A 322 -1.95 -34.40 32.74
N ASP A 323 -1.14 -34.40 31.68
CA ASP A 323 -0.59 -33.21 31.01
C ASP A 323 -1.66 -32.36 30.30
N ARG A 324 -2.86 -32.93 30.08
CA ARG A 324 -3.97 -32.24 29.40
C ARG A 324 -4.58 -31.15 30.28
N PHE A 325 -4.55 -31.29 31.61
CA PHE A 325 -5.11 -30.30 32.52
C PHE A 325 -4.39 -28.95 32.52
N PRO A 326 -3.05 -28.87 32.65
CA PRO A 326 -2.36 -27.58 32.56
C PRO A 326 -2.56 -26.91 31.19
N ALA A 327 -2.65 -27.68 30.10
CA ALA A 327 -3.01 -27.13 28.79
C ALA A 327 -4.44 -26.55 28.80
N GLN A 328 -5.40 -27.25 29.40
CA GLN A 328 -6.79 -26.79 29.51
C GLN A 328 -6.93 -25.54 30.40
N GLN A 329 -6.21 -25.49 31.54
CA GLN A 329 -6.17 -24.31 32.41
C GLN A 329 -5.61 -23.09 31.65
N ALA A 330 -4.57 -23.29 30.83
CA ALA A 330 -4.03 -22.23 29.98
C ALA A 330 -5.06 -21.78 28.92
N ARG A 331 -5.79 -22.69 28.26
CA ARG A 331 -6.90 -22.32 27.35
C ARG A 331 -7.99 -21.52 28.07
N VAL A 332 -8.44 -21.97 29.24
CA VAL A 332 -9.44 -21.25 30.04
C VAL A 332 -8.96 -19.83 30.37
N ALA A 333 -7.69 -19.68 30.75
CA ALA A 333 -7.09 -18.36 30.98
C ALA A 333 -7.07 -17.49 29.71
N MET A 334 -6.78 -18.07 28.54
CA MET A 334 -6.87 -17.35 27.25
C MET A 334 -8.29 -16.86 26.94
N PHE A 335 -9.32 -17.69 27.13
CA PHE A 335 -10.72 -17.29 26.93
C PHE A 335 -11.19 -16.25 27.96
N ALA A 336 -10.66 -16.31 29.18
CA ALA A 336 -10.84 -15.28 30.21
C ALA A 336 -10.14 -13.95 29.86
N GLY A 337 -9.25 -13.94 28.87
CA GLY A 337 -8.39 -12.80 28.54
C GLY A 337 -7.17 -12.64 29.46
N ASP A 338 -6.91 -13.60 30.35
CA ASP A 338 -5.76 -13.63 31.24
C ASP A 338 -4.56 -14.33 30.58
N TRP A 339 -3.99 -13.65 29.60
CA TRP A 339 -2.82 -14.12 28.87
C TRP A 339 -1.56 -14.22 29.74
N TYR A 340 -1.49 -13.50 30.85
CA TYR A 340 -0.37 -13.59 31.78
C TYR A 340 -0.39 -14.94 32.49
N LEU A 341 -1.55 -15.31 33.05
CA LEU A 341 -1.74 -16.62 33.68
C LEU A 341 -1.52 -17.77 32.68
N ALA A 342 -2.05 -17.67 31.46
CA ALA A 342 -1.85 -18.70 30.44
C ALA A 342 -0.35 -18.97 30.16
N ARG A 343 0.47 -17.91 30.05
CA ARG A 343 1.93 -18.02 29.87
C ARG A 343 2.62 -18.58 31.11
N ALA A 344 2.19 -18.16 32.31
CA ALA A 344 2.74 -18.65 33.57
C ALA A 344 2.53 -20.17 33.70
N ILE A 345 1.32 -20.66 33.41
CA ILE A 345 0.98 -22.09 33.40
C ILE A 345 1.87 -22.86 32.43
N LEU A 346 2.05 -22.38 31.19
CA LEU A 346 2.93 -23.03 30.23
C LEU A 346 4.39 -23.08 30.70
N LYS A 347 4.90 -21.97 31.28
CA LYS A 347 6.27 -21.88 31.77
C LYS A 347 6.54 -22.91 32.87
N THR A 348 5.57 -23.18 33.74
CA THR A 348 5.68 -24.17 34.81
C THR A 348 5.43 -25.59 34.33
N ALA A 349 4.50 -25.80 33.40
CA ALA A 349 4.10 -27.13 32.96
C ALA A 349 5.04 -27.75 31.91
N ARG A 350 5.64 -26.96 30.99
CA ARG A 350 6.52 -27.48 29.94
C ARG A 350 7.73 -28.27 30.47
N PRO A 351 8.43 -27.85 31.54
CA PRO A 351 9.51 -28.64 32.12
C PRO A 351 9.05 -29.97 32.75
N ILE A 352 7.80 -30.02 33.23
CA ILE A 352 7.22 -31.21 33.87
C ILE A 352 6.75 -32.21 32.80
N PHE A 353 6.17 -31.71 31.71
CA PHE A 353 5.62 -32.51 30.61
C PHE A 353 6.24 -32.11 29.25
N PRO A 354 7.54 -32.37 29.02
CA PRO A 354 8.25 -31.90 27.83
C PRO A 354 7.71 -32.44 26.50
N ASP A 355 7.12 -33.63 26.53
CA ASP A 355 6.58 -34.34 25.36
C ASP A 355 5.06 -34.19 25.19
N SER A 356 4.43 -33.32 25.98
CA SER A 356 3.00 -33.06 25.86
C SER A 356 2.65 -32.43 24.51
N VAL A 357 1.76 -33.09 23.77
CA VAL A 357 1.17 -32.56 22.53
C VAL A 357 0.26 -31.38 22.86
N GLU A 358 -0.53 -31.47 23.93
CA GLU A 358 -1.49 -30.43 24.31
C GLU A 358 -0.82 -29.14 24.74
N LEU A 359 0.28 -29.22 25.51
CA LEU A 359 1.07 -28.04 25.85
C LEU A 359 1.76 -27.43 24.63
N ALA A 360 2.21 -28.25 23.66
CA ALA A 360 2.79 -27.75 22.42
C ALA A 360 1.76 -27.00 21.55
N LEU A 361 0.51 -27.50 21.45
CA LEU A 361 -0.58 -26.82 20.75
C LEU A 361 -0.89 -25.45 21.38
N VAL A 362 -1.08 -25.40 22.71
CA VAL A 362 -1.38 -24.14 23.41
C VAL A 362 -0.20 -23.17 23.37
N ALA A 363 1.04 -23.67 23.45
CA ALA A 363 2.23 -22.85 23.26
C ALA A 363 2.28 -22.24 21.86
N GLY A 364 1.97 -23.01 20.82
CA GLY A 364 1.86 -22.54 19.44
C GLY A 364 0.79 -21.46 19.27
N GLU A 365 -0.38 -21.64 19.87
CA GLU A 365 -1.48 -20.66 19.84
C GLU A 365 -1.08 -19.33 20.51
N ILE A 366 -0.45 -19.38 21.69
CA ILE A 366 0.03 -18.20 22.40
C ILE A 366 1.16 -17.51 21.62
N ALA A 367 2.12 -18.28 21.09
CA ALA A 367 3.20 -17.73 20.28
C ALA A 367 2.66 -17.05 19.01
N ARG A 368 1.64 -17.62 18.37
CA ARG A 368 0.96 -17.01 17.22
C ARG A 368 0.23 -15.72 17.60
N PHE A 369 -0.47 -15.71 18.74
CA PHE A 369 -1.11 -14.50 19.28
C PHE A 369 -0.09 -13.39 19.59
N ASP A 370 1.08 -13.76 20.14
CA ASP A 370 2.17 -12.84 20.48
C ASP A 370 2.96 -12.33 19.24
N GLY A 371 2.63 -12.81 18.03
CA GLY A 371 3.38 -12.47 16.81
C GLY A 371 4.72 -13.20 16.68
N ALA A 372 5.03 -14.13 17.58
CA ALA A 372 6.23 -14.95 17.58
C ALA A 372 6.14 -16.11 16.56
N GLY A 373 5.92 -15.78 15.28
CA GLY A 373 5.57 -16.77 14.25
C GLY A 373 6.60 -17.89 14.04
N LEU A 374 7.90 -17.63 14.24
CA LEU A 374 8.93 -18.70 14.18
C LEU A 374 8.80 -19.68 15.35
N GLN A 375 8.53 -19.17 16.55
CA GLN A 375 8.31 -19.99 17.74
C GLN A 375 7.01 -20.80 17.59
N ALA A 376 5.95 -20.17 17.09
CA ALA A 376 4.68 -20.85 16.80
C ALA A 376 4.87 -22.00 15.79
N VAL A 377 5.63 -21.79 14.71
CA VAL A 377 5.98 -22.86 13.76
C VAL A 377 6.72 -24.00 14.46
N ALA A 378 7.67 -23.69 15.36
CA ALA A 378 8.42 -24.71 16.09
C ALA A 378 7.53 -25.51 17.05
N ASP A 379 6.66 -24.83 17.82
CA ASP A 379 5.77 -25.48 18.78
C ASP A 379 4.70 -26.34 18.06
N PHE A 380 4.10 -25.86 16.96
CA PHE A 380 3.17 -26.68 16.17
C PHE A 380 3.87 -27.83 15.44
N ARG A 381 5.10 -27.64 14.95
CA ARG A 381 5.88 -28.73 14.35
C ARG A 381 6.17 -29.83 15.38
N ALA A 382 6.56 -29.46 16.60
CA ALA A 382 6.76 -30.42 17.69
C ALA A 382 5.46 -31.22 17.98
N ALA A 383 4.30 -30.56 17.93
CA ALA A 383 3.01 -31.25 18.04
C ALA A 383 2.78 -32.25 16.89
N THR A 384 3.08 -31.89 15.65
CA THR A 384 2.94 -32.79 14.48
C THR A 384 3.91 -33.97 14.49
N GLU A 385 5.12 -33.80 15.04
CA GLU A 385 6.12 -34.86 15.14
C GLU A 385 5.72 -35.89 16.20
N ARG A 386 5.15 -35.43 17.32
CA ARG A 386 4.69 -36.29 18.43
C ARG A 386 3.36 -36.98 18.15
N ALA A 387 2.45 -36.30 17.45
CA ALA A 387 1.14 -36.83 17.10
C ALA A 387 0.83 -36.58 15.60
N PRO A 388 1.44 -37.35 14.69
CA PRO A 388 1.32 -37.13 13.24
C PRO A 388 -0.10 -37.36 12.68
N GLN A 389 -0.95 -38.07 13.43
CA GLN A 389 -2.36 -38.32 13.08
C GLN A 389 -3.32 -37.29 13.70
N ASP A 390 -2.83 -36.35 14.51
CA ASP A 390 -3.64 -35.27 15.08
C ASP A 390 -3.70 -34.09 14.10
N ALA A 391 -4.91 -33.80 13.58
CA ALA A 391 -5.13 -32.72 12.63
C ALA A 391 -4.79 -31.33 13.19
N ARG A 392 -4.87 -31.13 14.51
CA ARG A 392 -4.74 -29.80 15.15
C ARG A 392 -3.33 -29.22 15.04
N GLY A 393 -2.31 -30.07 15.18
CA GLY A 393 -0.91 -29.66 14.99
C GLY A 393 -0.66 -29.20 13.55
N TRP A 394 -1.17 -29.96 12.58
CA TRP A 394 -1.08 -29.62 11.15
C TRP A 394 -1.87 -28.36 10.81
N GLN A 395 -3.06 -28.18 11.38
CA GLN A 395 -3.88 -26.98 11.22
C GLN A 395 -3.14 -25.75 11.75
N GLY A 396 -2.65 -25.79 12.99
CA GLY A 396 -1.89 -24.70 13.61
C GLY A 396 -0.62 -24.34 12.86
N LEU A 397 0.13 -25.35 12.40
CA LEU A 397 1.32 -25.18 11.54
C LEU A 397 0.96 -24.49 10.23
N GLY A 398 -0.11 -24.96 9.58
CA GLY A 398 -0.61 -24.41 8.32
C GLY A 398 -1.07 -22.96 8.42
N MET A 399 -1.87 -22.63 9.43
CA MET A 399 -2.30 -21.25 9.71
C MET A 399 -1.11 -20.33 9.97
N THR A 400 -0.15 -20.77 10.78
CA THR A 400 1.02 -19.95 11.14
C THR A 400 1.91 -19.70 9.93
N GLN A 401 2.08 -20.71 9.06
CA GLN A 401 2.81 -20.54 7.81
C GLN A 401 2.05 -19.63 6.82
N ALA A 402 0.71 -19.68 6.80
CA ALA A 402 -0.12 -18.80 5.98
C ALA A 402 0.02 -17.33 6.42
N GLU A 403 -0.02 -17.05 7.73
CA GLU A 403 0.20 -15.70 8.28
C GLU A 403 1.59 -15.17 7.92
N ARG A 404 2.59 -16.05 7.90
CA ARG A 404 3.97 -15.75 7.47
C ARG A 404 4.16 -15.69 5.94
N GLU A 405 3.08 -15.89 5.16
CA GLU A 405 3.05 -15.91 3.68
C GLU A 405 3.85 -17.05 3.03
N ASP A 406 4.17 -18.09 3.80
CA ASP A 406 4.83 -19.29 3.29
C ASP A 406 3.76 -20.26 2.77
N PHE A 407 3.14 -19.88 1.63
CA PHE A 407 1.90 -20.50 1.14
C PHE A 407 2.05 -21.98 0.77
N ALA A 408 3.22 -22.42 0.30
CA ALA A 408 3.41 -23.81 -0.11
C ALA A 408 3.45 -24.78 1.09
N PRO A 409 4.29 -24.57 2.12
CA PRO A 409 4.23 -25.32 3.39
C PRO A 409 2.88 -25.16 4.11
N ALA A 410 2.28 -23.97 4.08
CA ALA A 410 0.96 -23.75 4.66
C ALA A 410 -0.09 -24.67 4.02
N ARG A 411 -0.10 -24.75 2.69
CA ARG A 411 -1.04 -25.59 1.93
C ARG A 411 -0.81 -27.06 2.24
N GLN A 412 0.44 -27.52 2.24
CA GLN A 412 0.76 -28.91 2.57
C GLN A 412 0.22 -29.29 3.96
N ALA A 413 0.43 -28.44 4.96
CA ALA A 413 -0.04 -28.69 6.32
C ALA A 413 -1.57 -28.64 6.44
N LEU A 414 -2.24 -27.64 5.85
CA LEU A 414 -3.71 -27.56 5.89
C LEU A 414 -4.38 -28.67 5.09
N THR A 415 -3.86 -29.05 3.91
CA THR A 415 -4.36 -30.21 3.17
C THR A 415 -4.24 -31.48 4.02
N LYS A 416 -3.09 -31.69 4.69
CA LYS A 416 -2.94 -32.83 5.63
C LYS A 416 -3.96 -32.77 6.77
N ALA A 417 -4.21 -31.61 7.36
CA ALA A 417 -5.22 -31.43 8.39
C ALA A 417 -6.64 -31.77 7.89
N THR A 418 -7.02 -31.33 6.68
CA THR A 418 -8.33 -31.67 6.09
C THR A 418 -8.47 -33.15 5.76
N THR A 419 -7.38 -33.85 5.43
CA THR A 419 -7.38 -35.30 5.22
C THR A 419 -7.55 -36.07 6.54
N LEU A 420 -6.91 -35.61 7.62
CA LEU A 420 -7.01 -36.22 8.94
C LEU A 420 -8.38 -35.95 9.61
N ALA A 421 -9.00 -34.81 9.32
CA ALA A 421 -10.29 -34.41 9.89
C ALA A 421 -11.29 -33.95 8.80
N PRO A 422 -11.82 -34.86 7.97
CA PRO A 422 -12.68 -34.51 6.81
C PRO A 422 -14.08 -33.99 7.18
N GLN A 423 -14.46 -34.11 8.45
CA GLN A 423 -15.73 -33.57 9.01
C GLN A 423 -15.51 -32.29 9.83
N SER A 424 -14.27 -31.79 9.93
CA SER A 424 -13.98 -30.56 10.65
C SER A 424 -14.15 -29.36 9.73
N ALA A 425 -15.17 -28.52 10.01
CA ALA A 425 -15.37 -27.29 9.24
C ALA A 425 -14.20 -26.31 9.38
N SER A 426 -13.55 -26.26 10.55
CA SER A 426 -12.47 -25.30 10.83
C SER A 426 -11.24 -25.54 9.95
N THR A 427 -10.87 -26.79 9.66
CA THR A 427 -9.72 -27.10 8.80
C THR A 427 -9.95 -26.63 7.35
N PHE A 428 -11.17 -26.80 6.84
CA PHE A 428 -11.58 -26.27 5.53
C PHE A 428 -11.69 -24.74 5.52
N ALA A 429 -12.18 -24.14 6.61
CA ALA A 429 -12.26 -22.68 6.74
C ALA A 429 -10.87 -22.01 6.69
N ASP A 430 -9.89 -22.61 7.37
CA ASP A 430 -8.50 -22.17 7.36
C ASP A 430 -7.83 -22.42 6.00
N LEU A 431 -8.10 -23.55 5.35
CA LEU A 431 -7.64 -23.80 3.98
C LEU A 431 -8.22 -22.76 3.01
N GLY A 432 -9.51 -22.46 3.13
CA GLY A 432 -10.17 -21.39 2.38
C GLY A 432 -9.55 -20.02 2.64
N SER A 433 -9.21 -19.70 3.90
CA SER A 433 -8.48 -18.47 4.24
C SER A 433 -7.10 -18.44 3.59
N LEU A 434 -6.36 -19.55 3.61
CA LEU A 434 -5.04 -19.66 3.00
C LEU A 434 -5.13 -19.43 1.48
N GLU A 435 -6.02 -20.13 0.80
CA GLU A 435 -6.14 -20.03 -0.66
C GLU A 435 -6.64 -18.65 -1.09
N THR A 436 -7.47 -18.00 -0.26
CA THR A 436 -7.85 -16.59 -0.44
C THR A 436 -6.62 -15.68 -0.41
N LEU A 437 -5.73 -15.85 0.58
CA LEU A 437 -4.49 -15.07 0.68
C LEU A 437 -3.49 -15.40 -0.44
N ALA A 438 -3.42 -16.67 -0.85
CA ALA A 438 -2.57 -17.15 -1.94
C ALA A 438 -3.12 -16.83 -3.33
N GLN A 439 -4.30 -16.19 -3.43
CA GLN A 439 -4.97 -15.84 -4.68
C GLN A 439 -5.23 -17.08 -5.56
N ARG A 440 -5.68 -18.18 -4.94
CA ARG A 440 -6.20 -19.38 -5.60
C ARG A 440 -7.70 -19.45 -5.35
N TRP A 441 -8.45 -18.77 -6.23
CA TRP A 441 -9.80 -18.26 -5.95
C TRP A 441 -10.82 -19.40 -5.97
N ASN A 442 -10.68 -20.30 -6.93
CA ASN A 442 -11.56 -21.46 -7.07
C ASN A 442 -11.34 -22.41 -5.89
N GLU A 443 -10.08 -22.71 -5.56
CA GLU A 443 -9.73 -23.57 -4.42
C GLU A 443 -10.17 -22.95 -3.09
N ALA A 444 -10.12 -21.61 -2.97
CA ALA A 444 -10.65 -20.89 -1.83
C ALA A 444 -12.18 -21.03 -1.72
N GLU A 445 -12.90 -20.84 -2.83
CA GLU A 445 -14.36 -20.96 -2.87
C GLU A 445 -14.80 -22.38 -2.50
N ASP A 446 -14.19 -23.42 -3.10
CA ASP A 446 -14.48 -24.83 -2.79
C ASP A 446 -14.29 -25.16 -1.30
N ALA A 447 -13.17 -24.71 -0.71
CA ALA A 447 -12.88 -24.97 0.70
C ALA A 447 -13.82 -24.19 1.64
N ILE A 448 -14.14 -22.93 1.31
CA ILE A 448 -15.10 -22.11 2.07
C ILE A 448 -16.50 -22.71 2.02
N GLU A 449 -16.96 -23.14 0.84
CA GLU A 449 -18.26 -23.78 0.66
C GLU A 449 -18.34 -25.11 1.40
N ARG A 450 -17.26 -25.89 1.38
CA ARG A 450 -17.18 -27.13 2.17
C ARG A 450 -17.29 -26.85 3.66
N ALA A 451 -16.57 -25.85 4.18
CA ALA A 451 -16.66 -25.44 5.57
C ALA A 451 -18.08 -25.00 5.95
N LEU A 452 -18.72 -24.15 5.14
CA LEU A 452 -20.09 -23.67 5.38
C LEU A 452 -21.17 -24.75 5.19
N THR A 453 -20.87 -25.82 4.44
CA THR A 453 -21.75 -26.98 4.32
C THR A 453 -21.68 -27.86 5.56
N LEU A 454 -20.47 -28.09 6.08
CA LEU A 454 -20.25 -28.83 7.34
C LEU A 454 -20.80 -28.03 8.53
N GLN A 455 -20.56 -26.72 8.55
CA GLN A 455 -20.96 -25.83 9.63
C GLN A 455 -21.40 -24.45 9.08
N PRO A 456 -22.71 -24.21 8.91
CA PRO A 456 -23.24 -22.95 8.37
C PRO A 456 -22.94 -21.70 9.22
N ASP A 457 -22.60 -21.86 10.49
CA ASP A 457 -22.30 -20.80 11.45
C ASP A 457 -20.80 -20.64 11.74
N ASP A 458 -19.92 -21.15 10.88
CA ASP A 458 -18.47 -20.98 11.01
C ASP A 458 -18.02 -19.55 10.65
N TYR A 459 -17.62 -18.78 11.66
CA TYR A 459 -17.26 -17.37 11.49
C TYR A 459 -15.96 -17.15 10.71
N ILE A 460 -15.04 -18.14 10.70
CA ILE A 460 -13.79 -18.06 9.94
C ILE A 460 -14.11 -18.20 8.46
N ALA A 461 -14.94 -19.18 8.08
CA ALA A 461 -15.41 -19.38 6.71
C ALA A 461 -16.18 -18.16 6.20
N TRP A 462 -17.07 -17.57 7.01
CA TRP A 462 -17.75 -16.32 6.65
C TRP A 462 -16.78 -15.13 6.49
N THR A 463 -15.75 -15.03 7.35
CA THR A 463 -14.71 -14.00 7.20
C THR A 463 -13.91 -14.22 5.92
N SER A 464 -13.46 -15.45 5.66
CA SER A 464 -12.73 -15.84 4.45
C SER A 464 -13.56 -15.56 3.19
N LYS A 465 -14.87 -15.88 3.22
CA LYS A 465 -15.82 -15.56 2.15
C LYS A 465 -15.89 -14.06 1.91
N GLY A 466 -16.03 -13.26 2.96
CA GLY A 466 -16.06 -11.81 2.88
C GLY A 466 -14.76 -11.22 2.32
N VAL A 467 -13.60 -11.73 2.74
CA VAL A 467 -12.30 -11.31 2.20
C VAL A 467 -12.16 -11.70 0.73
N LEU A 468 -12.53 -12.93 0.35
CA LEU A 468 -12.54 -13.37 -1.05
C LEU A 468 -13.44 -12.48 -1.91
N GLN A 469 -14.63 -12.14 -1.42
CA GLN A 469 -15.56 -11.23 -2.08
C GLN A 469 -15.00 -9.81 -2.22
N LEU A 470 -14.28 -9.28 -1.21
CA LEU A 470 -13.54 -8.00 -1.34
C LEU A 470 -12.50 -8.07 -2.44
N LEU A 471 -11.71 -9.15 -2.47
CA LEU A 471 -10.71 -9.37 -3.52
C LEU A 471 -11.36 -9.51 -4.90
N GLN A 472 -12.58 -10.04 -4.99
CA GLN A 472 -13.38 -10.10 -6.24
C GLN A 472 -14.07 -8.78 -6.60
N GLY A 473 -14.02 -7.76 -5.74
CA GLY A 473 -14.73 -6.50 -5.95
C GLY A 473 -16.23 -6.55 -5.64
N ARG A 474 -16.73 -7.66 -5.07
CA ARG A 474 -18.10 -7.86 -4.60
C ARG A 474 -18.28 -7.24 -3.19
N ARG A 475 -18.24 -5.91 -3.10
CA ARG A 475 -18.12 -5.15 -1.84
C ARG A 475 -19.35 -5.29 -0.93
N GLU A 476 -20.54 -5.26 -1.50
CA GLU A 476 -21.81 -5.39 -0.78
C GLU A 476 -21.97 -6.79 -0.20
N ASP A 477 -21.71 -7.83 -1.01
CA ASP A 477 -21.74 -9.23 -0.57
C ASP A 477 -20.68 -9.48 0.51
N ALA A 478 -19.48 -8.91 0.33
CA ALA A 478 -18.42 -9.00 1.31
C ALA A 478 -18.83 -8.39 2.64
N LEU A 479 -19.40 -7.19 2.63
CA LEU A 479 -19.89 -6.54 3.83
C LEU A 479 -20.92 -7.43 4.53
N GLU A 480 -21.86 -8.03 3.79
CA GLU A 480 -22.82 -8.95 4.37
C GLU A 480 -22.16 -10.17 5.05
N SER A 481 -21.26 -10.86 4.35
CA SER A 481 -20.52 -12.01 4.90
C SER A 481 -19.72 -11.64 6.14
N LEU A 482 -19.08 -10.47 6.14
CA LEU A 482 -18.29 -9.96 7.28
C LEU A 482 -19.16 -9.57 8.47
N LEU A 483 -20.35 -9.01 8.21
CA LEU A 483 -21.32 -8.74 9.28
C LEU A 483 -21.86 -10.06 9.86
N LYS A 484 -22.15 -11.08 9.03
CA LYS A 484 -22.49 -12.44 9.50
C LYS A 484 -21.36 -12.99 10.39
N ALA A 485 -20.11 -12.94 9.96
CA ALA A 485 -18.97 -13.37 10.77
C ALA A 485 -18.88 -12.62 12.11
N SER A 486 -19.04 -11.28 12.11
CA SER A 486 -19.00 -10.48 13.32
C SER A 486 -20.14 -10.75 14.30
N MET A 487 -21.30 -11.21 13.80
CA MET A 487 -22.44 -11.61 14.61
C MET A 487 -22.21 -12.97 15.28
N LEU A 488 -21.55 -13.87 14.54
CA LEU A 488 -21.21 -15.22 14.97
C LEU A 488 -20.13 -15.21 16.05
N GLU A 489 -19.08 -14.40 15.87
CA GLU A 489 -18.01 -14.16 16.85
C GLU A 489 -17.70 -12.66 16.98
N PRO A 490 -18.38 -11.92 17.88
CA PRO A 490 -18.19 -10.49 18.10
C PRO A 490 -16.80 -10.13 18.59
N ARG A 491 -16.05 -11.07 19.18
CA ARG A 491 -14.68 -10.82 19.66
C ARG A 491 -13.64 -11.00 18.55
N PHE A 492 -14.04 -11.39 17.35
CA PHE A 492 -13.13 -11.57 16.22
C PHE A 492 -12.79 -10.24 15.54
N ALA A 493 -11.72 -9.59 15.99
CA ALA A 493 -11.25 -8.31 15.48
C ALA A 493 -11.09 -8.26 13.95
N ARG A 494 -10.64 -9.37 13.34
CA ARG A 494 -10.40 -9.47 11.90
C ARG A 494 -11.67 -9.30 11.05
N ALA A 495 -12.83 -9.76 11.52
CA ALA A 495 -14.09 -9.51 10.82
C ALA A 495 -14.44 -8.02 10.81
N GLN A 496 -14.22 -7.30 11.93
CA GLN A 496 -14.44 -5.85 12.01
C GLN A 496 -13.46 -5.06 11.14
N LEU A 497 -12.19 -5.48 11.11
CA LEU A 497 -11.15 -4.90 10.27
C LEU A 497 -11.52 -4.97 8.78
N HIS A 498 -11.91 -6.16 8.29
CA HIS A 498 -12.31 -6.32 6.89
C HIS A 498 -13.66 -5.66 6.60
N ALA A 499 -14.57 -5.60 7.56
CA ALA A 499 -15.81 -4.84 7.41
C ALA A 499 -15.51 -3.34 7.24
N ALA A 500 -14.50 -2.80 7.94
CA ALA A 500 -14.05 -1.43 7.76
C ALA A 500 -13.55 -1.18 6.32
N ILE A 501 -12.78 -2.13 5.76
CA ILE A 501 -12.33 -2.07 4.36
C ILE A 501 -13.53 -2.06 3.41
N ALA A 502 -14.53 -2.93 3.63
CA ALA A 502 -15.75 -2.97 2.84
C ALA A 502 -16.51 -1.63 2.90
N TRP A 503 -16.74 -1.09 4.10
CA TRP A 503 -17.37 0.21 4.29
C TRP A 503 -16.62 1.34 3.58
N TYR A 504 -15.29 1.32 3.65
CA TYR A 504 -14.45 2.31 2.98
C TYR A 504 -14.59 2.24 1.46
N GLN A 505 -14.53 1.04 0.88
CA GLN A 505 -14.69 0.83 -0.56
C GLN A 505 -16.11 1.17 -1.06
N LEU A 506 -17.11 1.11 -0.18
CA LEU A 506 -18.49 1.58 -0.42
C LEU A 506 -18.67 3.10 -0.22
N GLY A 507 -17.60 3.84 0.08
CA GLY A 507 -17.61 5.29 0.31
C GLY A 507 -18.23 5.71 1.65
N ARG A 508 -18.40 4.79 2.60
CA ARG A 508 -18.96 5.04 3.94
C ARG A 508 -17.84 5.22 4.98
N ARG A 509 -17.12 6.33 4.88
CA ARG A 509 -15.89 6.59 5.66
C ARG A 509 -16.09 6.53 7.19
N GLU A 510 -17.13 7.16 7.71
CA GLU A 510 -17.37 7.20 9.16
C GLU A 510 -17.72 5.81 9.72
N ALA A 511 -18.47 4.99 8.96
CA ALA A 511 -18.73 3.60 9.32
C ALA A 511 -17.44 2.76 9.29
N ALA A 512 -16.52 3.03 8.36
CA ALA A 512 -15.21 2.40 8.32
C ALA A 512 -14.37 2.75 9.55
N LEU A 513 -14.25 4.04 9.89
CA LEU A 513 -13.52 4.49 11.10
C LEU A 513 -14.10 3.88 12.38
N SER A 514 -15.42 3.84 12.51
CA SER A 514 -16.10 3.19 13.65
C SER A 514 -15.79 1.68 13.74
N ALA A 515 -15.73 0.98 12.61
CA ALA A 515 -15.36 -0.43 12.56
C ALA A 515 -13.88 -0.65 12.96
N LEU A 516 -12.98 0.26 12.57
CA LEU A 516 -11.57 0.23 12.99
C LEU A 516 -11.44 0.46 14.50
N GLU A 517 -12.18 1.41 15.09
CA GLU A 517 -12.18 1.60 16.55
C GLU A 517 -12.59 0.35 17.31
N LYS A 518 -13.60 -0.38 16.80
CA LYS A 518 -13.99 -1.69 17.37
C LYS A 518 -12.87 -2.71 17.23
N ALA A 519 -12.24 -2.80 16.06
CA ALA A 519 -11.11 -3.71 15.87
C ALA A 519 -9.96 -3.41 16.85
N LYS A 520 -9.63 -2.13 17.09
CA LYS A 520 -8.63 -1.70 18.10
C LYS A 520 -9.03 -2.09 19.53
N ALA A 521 -10.31 -1.95 19.88
CA ALA A 521 -10.79 -2.32 21.21
C ALA A 521 -10.73 -3.84 21.44
N LEU A 522 -10.94 -4.63 20.38
CA LEU A 522 -10.93 -6.10 20.41
C LEU A 522 -9.49 -6.66 20.42
N ASP A 523 -8.59 -6.09 19.62
CA ASP A 523 -7.15 -6.43 19.64
C ASP A 523 -6.31 -5.12 19.72
N PRO A 524 -6.01 -4.62 20.93
CA PRO A 524 -5.25 -3.39 21.10
C PRO A 524 -3.80 -3.43 20.60
N ARG A 525 -3.28 -4.64 20.35
CA ARG A 525 -1.91 -4.87 19.86
C ARG A 525 -1.85 -4.98 18.34
N ASP A 526 -2.98 -5.15 17.66
CA ASP A 526 -3.00 -5.22 16.20
C ASP A 526 -2.64 -3.84 15.58
N PRO A 527 -1.58 -3.73 14.76
CA PRO A 527 -1.26 -2.50 14.06
C PRO A 527 -2.20 -2.20 12.89
N LEU A 528 -2.89 -3.20 12.32
CA LEU A 528 -3.64 -3.05 11.07
C LEU A 528 -4.80 -2.04 11.16
N PRO A 529 -5.58 -1.97 12.26
CA PRO A 529 -6.62 -0.95 12.38
C PRO A 529 -6.08 0.49 12.31
N TYR A 530 -4.93 0.76 12.94
CA TYR A 530 -4.29 2.07 12.92
C TYR A 530 -3.66 2.36 11.54
N TYR A 531 -3.06 1.34 10.92
CA TYR A 531 -2.51 1.42 9.58
C TYR A 531 -3.57 1.80 8.54
N TYR A 532 -4.74 1.15 8.55
CA TYR A 532 -5.83 1.50 7.65
C TYR A 532 -6.48 2.84 8.00
N GLU A 533 -6.56 3.20 9.28
CA GLU A 533 -7.00 4.56 9.65
C GLU A 533 -6.07 5.61 9.03
N ALA A 534 -4.75 5.45 9.12
CA ALA A 534 -3.81 6.40 8.55
C ALA A 534 -4.06 6.62 7.04
N MET A 535 -4.30 5.55 6.28
CA MET A 535 -4.66 5.63 4.86
C MET A 535 -5.99 6.38 4.64
N ILE A 536 -7.02 6.07 5.44
CA ILE A 536 -8.33 6.72 5.35
C ILE A 536 -8.24 8.22 5.70
N ARG A 537 -7.42 8.59 6.69
CA ARG A 537 -7.17 9.97 7.11
C ARG A 537 -6.34 10.76 6.10
N GLN A 538 -5.38 10.12 5.42
CA GLN A 538 -4.71 10.75 4.27
C GLN A 538 -5.69 11.06 3.14
N ASP A 539 -6.58 10.11 2.83
CA ASP A 539 -7.61 10.32 1.82
C ASP A 539 -8.63 11.39 2.22
N ALA A 540 -8.83 11.57 3.53
CA ALA A 540 -9.62 12.64 4.12
C ALA A 540 -9.01 14.03 3.96
N LEU A 541 -7.70 14.16 3.67
CA LEU A 541 -6.89 15.37 3.84
C LEU A 541 -6.83 15.84 5.31
N ASP A 542 -6.68 14.89 6.22
CA ASP A 542 -6.52 15.09 7.66
C ASP A 542 -5.09 14.66 8.09
N PRO A 543 -4.07 15.51 7.82
CA PRO A 543 -2.67 15.12 7.94
C PRO A 543 -2.27 14.81 9.39
N MET A 544 -2.79 15.54 10.38
CA MET A 544 -2.41 15.32 11.78
C MET A 544 -2.98 14.00 12.30
N ALA A 545 -4.25 13.69 12.05
CA ALA A 545 -4.82 12.40 12.43
C ALA A 545 -4.14 11.24 11.70
N ALA A 546 -3.74 11.44 10.44
CA ALA A 546 -2.96 10.44 9.70
C ALA A 546 -1.59 10.18 10.35
N ILE A 547 -0.87 11.22 10.79
CA ILE A 547 0.41 11.09 11.50
C ILE A 547 0.22 10.33 12.82
N VAL A 548 -0.80 10.69 13.61
CA VAL A 548 -1.10 10.01 14.89
C VAL A 548 -1.38 8.52 14.65
N ALA A 549 -2.29 8.19 13.72
CA ALA A 549 -2.62 6.81 13.41
C ALA A 549 -1.41 6.02 12.88
N ALA A 550 -0.58 6.62 12.01
CA ALA A 550 0.62 5.97 11.49
C ALA A 550 1.69 5.72 12.57
N ARG A 551 1.82 6.62 13.56
CA ARG A 551 2.70 6.43 14.73
C ARG A 551 2.22 5.27 15.61
N GLU A 552 0.92 5.22 15.91
CA GLU A 552 0.31 4.12 16.68
C GLU A 552 0.47 2.77 15.97
N ALA A 553 0.34 2.74 14.64
CA ALA A 553 0.60 1.54 13.84
C ALA A 553 2.06 1.09 13.96
N LEU A 554 3.02 2.00 13.83
CA LEU A 554 4.45 1.71 13.91
C LEU A 554 4.85 1.13 15.27
N GLN A 555 4.30 1.66 16.37
CA GLN A 555 4.55 1.14 17.72
C GLN A 555 4.06 -0.32 17.90
N ARG A 556 3.07 -0.73 17.11
CA ARG A 556 2.44 -2.06 17.19
C ARG A 556 2.95 -3.05 16.15
N TYR A 557 3.79 -2.64 15.19
CA TYR A 557 4.39 -3.53 14.20
C TYR A 557 5.14 -4.75 14.78
N PRO A 558 5.75 -4.73 15.99
CA PRO A 558 6.29 -5.95 16.59
C PRO A 558 5.26 -7.06 16.79
N TYR A 559 3.96 -6.75 16.86
CA TYR A 559 2.85 -7.69 16.99
C TYR A 559 2.17 -8.02 15.65
N LEU A 560 2.70 -7.53 14.52
CA LEU A 560 2.14 -7.80 13.21
C LEU A 560 2.27 -9.29 12.86
N LYS A 561 1.12 -9.93 12.60
CA LYS A 561 1.04 -11.37 12.31
C LYS A 561 1.38 -11.69 10.84
N SER A 562 1.03 -10.80 9.91
CA SER A 562 1.22 -10.98 8.47
C SER A 562 1.63 -9.67 7.80
N LEU A 563 2.54 -9.75 6.82
CA LEU A 563 3.04 -8.58 6.09
C LEU A 563 2.16 -8.23 4.89
N ALA A 564 1.31 -9.14 4.42
CA ALA A 564 0.50 -8.98 3.22
C ALA A 564 -0.37 -7.72 3.23
N PRO A 565 -1.07 -7.36 4.32
CA PRO A 565 -1.78 -6.08 4.41
C PRO A 565 -0.91 -4.86 4.14
N ILE A 566 0.36 -4.89 4.59
CA ILE A 566 1.32 -3.80 4.41
C ILE A 566 1.93 -3.84 3.00
N ALA A 567 2.25 -5.04 2.49
CA ALA A 567 2.77 -5.24 1.15
C ALA A 567 1.76 -4.87 0.06
N ASN A 568 0.46 -4.89 0.38
CA ASN A 568 -0.62 -4.46 -0.51
C ASN A 568 -0.72 -2.94 -0.68
N ASP A 569 0.08 -2.15 0.04
CA ASP A 569 0.17 -0.71 -0.16
C ASP A 569 0.72 -0.36 -1.54
N LYS A 570 -0.17 -0.23 -2.50
CA LYS A 570 0.20 0.06 -3.89
C LYS A 570 0.77 1.46 -4.08
N GLN A 571 0.53 2.37 -3.14
CA GLN A 571 0.87 3.78 -3.29
C GLN A 571 1.97 4.21 -2.31
N GLY A 572 2.35 3.36 -1.36
CA GLY A 572 3.21 3.76 -0.25
C GLY A 572 2.50 4.72 0.70
N SER A 573 1.16 4.79 0.65
CA SER A 573 0.35 5.76 1.37
C SER A 573 0.31 5.47 2.87
N ALA A 574 0.40 4.22 3.29
CA ALA A 574 0.12 3.85 4.67
C ALA A 574 1.31 4.03 5.62
N ASN A 575 2.50 4.38 5.09
CA ASN A 575 3.66 4.60 5.93
C ASN A 575 3.63 6.00 6.57
N LEU A 576 4.27 6.11 7.74
CA LEU A 576 4.36 7.36 8.50
C LEU A 576 5.00 8.51 7.68
N GLY A 577 5.92 8.18 6.77
CA GLY A 577 6.53 9.18 5.91
C GLY A 577 5.56 9.79 4.91
N SER A 578 4.57 9.04 4.41
CA SER A 578 3.51 9.55 3.53
C SER A 578 2.66 10.57 4.27
N ALA A 579 2.36 10.32 5.54
CA ALA A 579 1.63 11.27 6.38
C ALA A 579 2.43 12.57 6.59
N TYR A 580 3.75 12.47 6.81
CA TYR A 580 4.64 13.64 6.88
C TYR A 580 4.73 14.40 5.56
N ALA A 581 4.87 13.73 4.42
CA ALA A 581 4.95 14.38 3.11
C ALA A 581 3.61 14.98 2.66
N LEU A 582 2.48 14.38 3.02
CA LEU A 582 1.17 15.00 2.89
C LEU A 582 1.18 16.35 3.60
N PHE A 583 1.77 16.41 4.80
CA PHE A 583 1.92 17.64 5.56
C PHE A 583 3.12 18.52 5.15
N GLY A 584 3.82 18.23 4.05
CA GLY A 584 4.93 19.04 3.53
C GLY A 584 6.24 18.94 4.33
N LEU A 585 6.40 17.92 5.16
CA LEU A 585 7.59 17.65 5.98
C LEU A 585 8.47 16.61 5.26
N GLU A 586 9.13 17.05 4.19
CA GLU A 586 9.80 16.17 3.21
C GLU A 586 11.05 15.48 3.76
N SER A 587 11.86 16.17 4.56
CA SER A 587 13.06 15.56 5.12
C SER A 587 12.72 14.51 6.18
N TRP A 588 11.71 14.78 7.00
CA TRP A 588 11.19 13.81 7.94
C TRP A 588 10.58 12.60 7.22
N ALA A 589 9.81 12.83 6.17
CA ALA A 589 9.27 11.77 5.31
C ALA A 589 10.37 10.91 4.68
N ARG A 590 11.46 11.53 4.20
CA ARG A 590 12.62 10.84 3.63
C ARG A 590 13.33 9.97 4.65
N ARG A 591 13.52 10.44 5.89
CA ARG A 591 14.06 9.62 6.99
C ARG A 591 13.24 8.34 7.15
N THR A 592 11.93 8.49 7.28
CA THR A 592 11.03 7.35 7.45
C THR A 592 11.07 6.41 6.23
N ALA A 593 11.10 6.95 5.01
CA ALA A 593 11.21 6.15 3.77
C ALA A 593 12.40 5.20 3.80
N LEU A 594 13.56 5.72 4.20
CA LEU A 594 14.82 4.99 4.27
C LEU A 594 14.81 3.95 5.38
N GLU A 595 14.17 4.24 6.51
CA GLU A 595 14.06 3.30 7.63
C GLU A 595 13.09 2.15 7.37
N SER A 596 12.03 2.40 6.58
CA SER A 596 10.99 1.44 6.22
C SER A 596 11.20 0.74 4.87
N GLN A 597 12.33 0.99 4.19
CA GLN A 597 12.63 0.35 2.90
C GLN A 597 12.67 -1.18 3.07
N HIS A 598 11.98 -1.91 2.18
CA HIS A 598 11.94 -3.36 2.22
C HIS A 598 12.07 -3.96 0.81
N PRO A 599 13.02 -4.89 0.57
CA PRO A 599 13.36 -5.30 -0.79
C PRO A 599 12.25 -6.03 -1.53
N PHE A 600 11.31 -6.65 -0.80
CA PHE A 600 10.18 -7.40 -1.35
C PHE A 600 8.87 -6.60 -1.40
N PHE A 601 8.87 -5.33 -0.96
CA PHE A 601 7.65 -4.49 -0.96
C PHE A 601 7.74 -3.39 -1.99
N ALA A 602 6.93 -3.52 -3.04
CA ALA A 602 6.87 -2.57 -4.14
C ALA A 602 6.57 -1.14 -3.66
N GLY A 603 5.60 -0.98 -2.75
CA GLY A 603 5.24 0.31 -2.15
C GLY A 603 6.41 1.07 -1.52
N SER A 604 7.41 0.37 -0.98
CA SER A 604 8.59 1.03 -0.38
C SER A 604 9.49 1.70 -1.43
N TYR A 605 9.63 1.11 -2.62
CA TYR A 605 10.37 1.72 -3.72
C TYR A 605 9.61 2.87 -4.36
N ILE A 606 8.30 2.70 -4.53
CA ILE A 606 7.37 3.72 -5.03
C ILE A 606 7.41 4.96 -4.14
N PHE A 607 7.38 4.74 -2.83
CA PHE A 607 7.52 5.79 -1.83
C PHE A 607 8.89 6.46 -1.85
N LEU A 608 9.97 5.68 -1.96
CA LEU A 608 11.32 6.24 -2.06
C LEU A 608 11.50 7.09 -3.33
N ALA A 609 10.98 6.64 -4.47
CA ALA A 609 11.16 7.31 -5.76
C ALA A 609 10.62 8.75 -5.77
N GLU A 610 9.50 9.02 -5.11
CA GLU A 610 8.92 10.38 -4.99
C GLU A 610 9.87 11.39 -4.34
N ARG A 611 10.85 10.91 -3.56
CA ARG A 611 11.79 11.73 -2.79
C ARG A 611 13.20 11.75 -3.37
N ILE A 612 13.43 11.02 -4.47
CA ILE A 612 14.68 11.04 -5.23
C ILE A 612 14.58 12.16 -6.27
N VAL A 613 15.58 13.03 -6.37
CA VAL A 613 15.62 14.12 -7.34
C VAL A 613 16.23 13.67 -8.66
N GLU A 614 17.33 12.90 -8.61
CA GLU A 614 18.05 12.46 -9.79
C GLU A 614 17.22 11.42 -10.60
N PRO A 615 16.93 11.69 -11.89
CA PRO A 615 16.03 10.86 -12.68
C PRO A 615 16.45 9.40 -12.81
N TYR A 616 17.76 9.12 -12.89
CA TYR A 616 18.26 7.75 -13.03
C TYR A 616 17.96 6.89 -11.81
N LEU A 617 18.26 7.38 -10.60
CA LEU A 617 17.92 6.67 -9.36
C LEU A 617 16.41 6.60 -9.11
N ARG A 618 15.67 7.64 -9.50
CA ARG A 618 14.21 7.63 -9.41
C ARG A 618 13.61 6.55 -10.31
N ASN A 619 14.04 6.49 -11.58
CA ASN A 619 13.64 5.44 -12.53
C ASN A 619 14.06 4.05 -12.03
N SER A 620 15.23 3.92 -11.42
CA SER A 620 15.71 2.68 -10.80
C SER A 620 14.78 2.22 -9.66
N ALA A 621 14.36 3.13 -8.78
CA ALA A 621 13.39 2.81 -7.73
C ALA A 621 12.03 2.41 -8.32
N LEU A 622 11.50 3.17 -9.29
CA LEU A 622 10.20 2.87 -9.91
C LEU A 622 10.19 1.49 -10.58
N VAL A 623 11.22 1.16 -11.38
CA VAL A 623 11.36 -0.15 -12.02
C VAL A 623 11.44 -1.26 -11.00
N GLN A 624 12.24 -1.11 -9.94
CA GLN A 624 12.31 -2.11 -8.87
C GLN A 624 10.94 -2.30 -8.19
N GLY A 625 10.18 -1.22 -7.99
CA GLY A 625 8.81 -1.27 -7.50
C GLY A 625 7.87 -2.07 -8.41
N TYR A 626 7.80 -1.68 -9.69
CA TYR A 626 6.91 -2.33 -10.68
C TYR A 626 7.28 -3.79 -10.96
N LEU A 627 8.57 -4.13 -10.97
CA LEU A 627 8.99 -5.53 -11.09
C LEU A 627 8.60 -6.35 -9.86
N THR A 628 8.59 -5.73 -8.67
CA THR A 628 8.23 -6.42 -7.42
C THR A 628 6.72 -6.67 -7.32
N ASP A 629 5.90 -5.72 -7.76
CA ASP A 629 4.45 -5.92 -7.90
C ASP A 629 3.93 -5.27 -9.19
N PRO A 630 3.77 -6.03 -10.28
CA PRO A 630 3.28 -5.48 -11.53
C PRO A 630 1.78 -5.16 -11.48
N THR A 631 1.06 -5.53 -10.41
CA THR A 631 -0.36 -5.16 -10.26
C THR A 631 -0.57 -3.69 -9.87
N LEU A 632 0.52 -2.94 -9.63
CA LEU A 632 0.52 -1.51 -9.34
C LEU A 632 -0.10 -0.65 -10.45
N PHE A 633 -0.03 -1.07 -11.71
CA PHE A 633 -0.60 -0.34 -12.85
C PHE A 633 -2.11 -0.12 -12.71
N GLY A 634 -2.80 -1.08 -12.09
CA GLY A 634 -4.24 -1.03 -11.87
C GLY A 634 -4.65 -0.41 -10.53
N ALA A 635 -3.74 0.25 -9.82
CA ALA A 635 -4.05 0.91 -8.56
C ALA A 635 -5.13 1.98 -8.76
N SER A 636 -6.05 2.09 -7.79
CA SER A 636 -7.11 3.10 -7.87
C SER A 636 -6.51 4.50 -7.80
N PRO A 637 -6.86 5.41 -8.72
CA PRO A 637 -6.44 6.79 -8.64
C PRO A 637 -7.26 7.62 -7.65
N LYS A 638 -8.38 7.06 -7.16
CA LYS A 638 -9.31 7.74 -6.25
C LYS A 638 -8.97 7.43 -4.80
N LEU A 639 -8.94 6.15 -4.44
CA LEU A 639 -8.80 5.74 -3.04
C LEU A 639 -7.50 4.99 -2.81
N ALA A 640 -6.92 5.18 -1.64
CA ALA A 640 -5.86 4.33 -1.13
C ALA A 640 -6.33 2.87 -1.19
N THR A 641 -5.50 2.00 -1.77
CA THR A 641 -5.85 0.60 -2.01
C THR A 641 -5.70 -0.19 -0.71
N LEU A 642 -6.74 -0.21 0.14
CA LEU A 642 -6.72 -0.95 1.42
C LEU A 642 -6.65 -2.48 1.20
N SER A 643 -7.24 -2.96 0.10
CA SER A 643 -7.13 -4.33 -0.39
C SER A 643 -7.14 -4.35 -1.91
N ARG A 644 -6.55 -5.38 -2.53
CA ARG A 644 -6.49 -5.52 -3.99
C ARG A 644 -7.88 -5.88 -4.53
N SER A 645 -8.63 -4.91 -5.04
CA SER A 645 -9.94 -5.14 -5.66
C SER A 645 -9.93 -4.79 -7.15
N PRO A 646 -10.57 -5.58 -8.03
CA PRO A 646 -10.83 -5.24 -9.41
C PRO A 646 -11.44 -3.86 -9.56
N GLY A 647 -11.05 -3.17 -10.62
CA GLY A 647 -11.55 -1.86 -10.95
C GLY A 647 -10.93 -1.37 -12.26
N ALA A 648 -11.74 -0.69 -13.05
CA ALA A 648 -11.30 0.05 -14.22
C ALA A 648 -11.52 1.53 -13.95
N TYR A 649 -10.53 2.34 -14.30
CA TYR A 649 -10.50 3.77 -14.03
C TYR A 649 -10.12 4.49 -15.32
N VAL A 650 -10.79 5.61 -15.55
CA VAL A 650 -10.42 6.55 -16.61
C VAL A 650 -10.25 7.91 -15.98
N SER A 651 -9.19 8.62 -16.32
CA SER A 651 -9.04 10.02 -15.96
C SER A 651 -8.76 10.87 -17.17
N ALA A 652 -9.40 12.03 -17.22
CA ALA A 652 -9.10 13.09 -18.15
C ALA A 652 -8.33 14.18 -17.39
N GLY A 653 -7.18 14.59 -17.92
CA GLY A 653 -6.37 15.67 -17.39
C GLY A 653 -6.30 16.83 -18.38
N PHE A 654 -6.14 18.02 -17.84
CA PHE A 654 -5.85 19.23 -18.59
C PHE A 654 -4.91 20.11 -17.77
N ASP A 655 -3.71 20.36 -18.28
CA ASP A 655 -2.79 21.34 -17.72
C ASP A 655 -2.67 22.51 -18.71
N ALA A 656 -2.92 23.72 -18.24
CA ALA A 656 -2.70 24.95 -18.98
C ALA A 656 -1.73 25.81 -18.20
N ARG A 657 -0.63 26.18 -18.84
CA ARG A 657 0.43 26.97 -18.24
C ARG A 657 0.86 28.09 -19.16
N HIS A 658 1.30 29.17 -18.54
CA HIS A 658 1.75 30.37 -19.17
C HIS A 658 3.04 30.83 -18.50
N SER A 659 4.06 31.08 -19.30
CA SER A 659 5.20 31.93 -18.96
C SER A 659 5.29 33.06 -19.99
N PRO A 660 6.10 34.10 -19.73
CA PRO A 660 6.40 35.12 -20.73
C PRO A 660 6.90 34.54 -22.07
N SER A 661 7.66 33.43 -22.03
CA SER A 661 8.25 32.84 -23.23
C SER A 661 7.32 31.86 -23.97
N VAL A 662 6.51 31.08 -23.24
CA VAL A 662 5.68 30.00 -23.81
C VAL A 662 4.36 29.82 -23.07
N SER A 663 3.30 29.57 -23.83
CA SER A 663 2.04 29.07 -23.29
C SER A 663 1.84 27.63 -23.75
N SER A 664 1.46 26.71 -22.87
CA SER A 664 1.18 25.34 -23.27
C SER A 664 -0.12 24.83 -22.69
N THR A 665 -0.77 23.97 -23.47
CA THR A 665 -1.93 23.20 -23.04
C THR A 665 -1.65 21.73 -23.24
N GLU A 666 -1.88 20.93 -22.21
CA GLU A 666 -1.56 19.52 -22.17
C GLU A 666 -2.82 18.74 -21.76
N PRO A 667 -3.68 18.39 -22.74
CA PRO A 667 -4.72 17.42 -22.53
C PRO A 667 -4.11 16.03 -22.37
N SER A 668 -4.60 15.27 -21.39
CA SER A 668 -4.22 13.89 -21.15
C SER A 668 -5.44 13.00 -20.92
N ILE A 669 -5.33 11.75 -21.32
CA ILE A 669 -6.28 10.69 -21.00
C ILE A 669 -5.47 9.52 -20.46
N THR A 670 -5.82 9.06 -19.27
CA THR A 670 -5.25 7.88 -18.65
C THR A 670 -6.35 6.86 -18.45
N ALA A 671 -6.13 5.63 -18.87
CA ALA A 671 -6.98 4.49 -18.57
C ALA A 671 -6.13 3.44 -17.87
N ASN A 672 -6.57 3.01 -16.70
CA ASN A 672 -5.85 1.98 -15.95
C ASN A 672 -6.83 1.08 -15.22
N GLY A 673 -6.42 -0.16 -14.95
CA GLY A 673 -7.32 -1.09 -14.30
C GLY A 673 -6.63 -2.34 -13.80
N TYR A 674 -7.29 -2.97 -12.85
CA TYR A 674 -6.93 -4.27 -12.31
C TYR A 674 -8.13 -5.18 -12.50
N ALA A 675 -7.90 -6.36 -13.05
CA ALA A 675 -8.90 -7.39 -13.21
C ALA A 675 -8.35 -8.68 -12.63
N VAL A 676 -9.26 -9.51 -12.14
CA VAL A 676 -8.96 -10.88 -11.81
C VAL A 676 -9.73 -11.76 -12.75
N THR A 677 -9.04 -12.17 -13.81
CA THR A 677 -9.35 -13.39 -14.57
C THR A 677 -8.60 -14.55 -13.88
N PRO A 678 -8.55 -15.81 -14.36
CA PRO A 678 -7.88 -16.90 -13.62
C PRO A 678 -6.47 -16.56 -13.09
N ILE A 679 -5.80 -15.58 -13.72
CA ILE A 679 -4.63 -14.90 -13.20
C ILE A 679 -4.93 -13.39 -13.00
N PRO A 680 -4.45 -12.75 -11.91
CA PRO A 680 -4.52 -11.31 -11.78
C PRO A 680 -3.77 -10.55 -12.89
N VAL A 681 -4.44 -9.56 -13.48
CA VAL A 681 -3.92 -8.72 -14.57
C VAL A 681 -4.13 -7.24 -14.24
N ALA A 682 -3.13 -6.41 -14.54
CA ALA A 682 -3.24 -4.96 -14.45
C ALA A 682 -2.77 -4.30 -15.75
N GLY A 683 -3.51 -3.30 -16.21
CA GLY A 683 -3.18 -2.54 -17.42
C GLY A 683 -3.12 -1.05 -17.13
N PHE A 684 -2.27 -0.33 -17.86
CA PHE A 684 -2.17 1.11 -17.85
C PHE A 684 -1.92 1.63 -19.26
N VAL A 685 -2.64 2.67 -19.65
CA VAL A 685 -2.46 3.40 -20.90
C VAL A 685 -2.61 4.88 -20.60
N GLU A 686 -1.63 5.68 -20.99
CA GLU A 686 -1.71 7.14 -20.93
C GLU A 686 -1.40 7.73 -22.30
N MET A 687 -2.27 8.61 -22.77
CA MET A 687 -2.04 9.45 -23.92
C MET A 687 -1.98 10.91 -23.49
N VAL A 688 -0.92 11.61 -23.88
CA VAL A 688 -0.76 13.04 -23.62
C VAL A 688 -0.47 13.74 -24.94
N ALA A 689 -1.16 14.84 -25.21
CA ALA A 689 -1.05 15.57 -26.47
C ALA A 689 -0.75 17.07 -26.22
N PRO A 690 0.45 17.40 -25.72
CA PRO A 690 0.80 18.78 -25.43
C PRO A 690 0.84 19.60 -26.72
N ARG A 691 0.33 20.82 -26.59
CA ARG A 691 0.40 21.86 -27.61
C ARG A 691 1.09 23.05 -27.01
N PHE A 692 2.15 23.50 -27.65
CA PHE A 692 2.86 24.70 -27.25
C PHE A 692 2.47 25.80 -28.22
N ARG A 693 2.07 26.92 -27.66
CA ARG A 693 1.83 28.17 -28.37
C ARG A 693 2.90 29.17 -27.94
N PRO A 694 3.34 30.00 -28.88
CA PRO A 694 4.28 31.02 -28.52
C PRO A 694 3.65 32.03 -27.55
N GLY A 695 4.43 32.46 -26.56
CA GLY A 695 4.23 33.75 -25.91
C GLY A 695 4.82 34.84 -26.80
N ASP A 696 5.99 35.36 -26.40
CA ASP A 696 6.76 36.37 -27.16
C ASP A 696 7.71 35.80 -28.24
N THR A 697 7.73 34.47 -28.48
CA THR A 697 8.57 33.78 -29.50
C THR A 697 7.73 33.31 -30.71
N GLU A 698 8.29 32.74 -31.79
CA GLU A 698 7.50 32.19 -32.93
C GLU A 698 7.71 30.68 -33.07
N PHE A 699 6.91 29.80 -32.44
CA PHE A 699 6.89 28.36 -32.77
C PHE A 699 5.55 27.68 -32.47
N ASP A 700 5.17 26.66 -33.24
CA ASP A 700 4.05 25.75 -32.96
C ASP A 700 4.60 24.33 -32.81
N ALA A 701 4.26 23.66 -31.71
CA ALA A 701 4.73 22.31 -31.43
C ALA A 701 3.61 21.38 -30.97
N LYS A 702 3.61 20.17 -31.52
CA LYS A 702 2.82 19.02 -31.09
C LYS A 702 3.76 17.89 -30.73
N ALA A 703 3.61 17.31 -29.54
CA ALA A 703 4.50 16.26 -29.10
C ALA A 703 3.71 15.12 -28.41
N PRO A 704 2.83 14.43 -29.15
CA PRO A 704 2.03 13.35 -28.58
C PRO A 704 2.94 12.26 -28.00
N SER A 705 2.51 11.72 -26.87
CA SER A 705 3.14 10.57 -26.24
C SER A 705 2.11 9.54 -25.84
N LEU A 706 2.54 8.28 -25.86
CA LEU A 706 1.76 7.12 -25.48
C LEU A 706 2.61 6.25 -24.55
N VAL A 707 2.14 6.08 -23.32
CA VAL A 707 2.73 5.14 -22.37
C VAL A 707 1.76 3.98 -22.20
N THR A 708 2.25 2.75 -22.29
CA THR A 708 1.49 1.54 -22.02
C THR A 708 2.25 0.62 -21.07
N ALA A 709 1.52 -0.03 -20.17
CA ALA A 709 2.07 -1.08 -19.33
C ALA A 709 1.06 -2.19 -19.10
N LEU A 710 1.57 -3.41 -18.97
CA LEU A 710 0.82 -4.61 -18.65
C LEU A 710 1.55 -5.36 -17.54
N GLY A 711 0.82 -5.71 -16.50
CA GLY A 711 1.28 -6.50 -15.38
C GLY A 711 0.46 -7.77 -15.25
N LEU A 712 1.13 -8.89 -15.09
CA LEU A 712 0.52 -10.21 -14.87
C LEU A 712 1.07 -10.79 -13.58
N ARG A 713 0.23 -11.51 -12.84
CA ARG A 713 0.67 -12.23 -11.65
C ARG A 713 0.15 -13.67 -11.69
N PRO A 714 0.76 -14.57 -12.48
CA PRO A 714 0.24 -15.92 -12.72
C PRO A 714 0.06 -16.77 -11.45
N SER A 715 0.83 -16.47 -10.41
CA SER A 715 0.66 -17.03 -9.08
C SER A 715 1.11 -16.03 -8.02
N ALA A 716 0.91 -16.32 -6.73
CA ALA A 716 1.42 -15.48 -5.65
C ALA A 716 2.94 -15.26 -5.70
N GLN A 717 3.69 -16.16 -6.36
CA GLN A 717 5.16 -16.15 -6.44
C GLN A 717 5.69 -15.49 -7.70
N TRP A 718 4.91 -15.41 -8.79
CA TRP A 718 5.39 -14.91 -10.08
C TRP A 718 4.69 -13.62 -10.47
N GLY A 719 5.48 -12.65 -10.93
CA GLY A 719 4.98 -11.44 -11.59
C GLY A 719 5.74 -11.20 -12.90
N VAL A 720 5.01 -10.71 -13.89
CA VAL A 720 5.54 -10.36 -15.22
C VAL A 720 5.12 -8.94 -15.55
N PHE A 721 6.06 -8.19 -16.11
CA PHE A 721 5.97 -6.76 -16.39
C PHE A 721 6.31 -6.50 -17.85
N PHE A 722 5.47 -5.71 -18.51
CA PHE A 722 5.72 -5.13 -19.82
C PHE A 722 5.49 -3.63 -19.74
N TYR A 723 6.39 -2.85 -20.34
CA TYR A 723 6.27 -1.40 -20.45
C TYR A 723 6.71 -0.95 -21.83
N ARG A 724 5.97 0.02 -22.36
CA ARG A 724 6.35 0.75 -23.56
C ARG A 724 6.06 2.23 -23.37
N ASP A 725 7.02 3.05 -23.75
CA ASP A 725 6.88 4.49 -23.86
C ASP A 725 7.24 4.91 -25.28
N GLU A 726 6.46 5.84 -25.81
CA GLU A 726 6.58 6.34 -27.16
C GLU A 726 6.28 7.84 -27.21
N PHE A 727 7.17 8.60 -27.81
CA PHE A 727 7.11 10.05 -27.91
C PHE A 727 7.45 10.50 -29.34
N ARG A 728 6.55 11.27 -29.95
CA ARG A 728 6.67 11.70 -31.35
C ARG A 728 6.67 13.22 -31.49
N PRO A 729 7.79 13.91 -31.20
CA PRO A 729 7.86 15.36 -31.28
C PRO A 729 7.72 15.85 -32.71
N ARG A 730 6.94 16.91 -32.91
CA ARG A 730 6.85 17.69 -34.16
C ARG A 730 6.80 19.17 -33.83
N ILE A 731 7.88 19.87 -34.09
CA ILE A 731 8.02 21.31 -33.86
C ILE A 731 8.22 21.98 -35.22
N GLU A 732 7.42 23.00 -35.49
CA GLU A 732 7.54 23.82 -36.69
C GLU A 732 7.93 25.24 -36.33
N ARG A 733 8.76 25.83 -37.21
CA ARG A 733 9.21 27.23 -37.13
C ARG A 733 10.03 27.58 -35.88
N ALA A 734 10.70 26.62 -35.25
CA ALA A 734 11.52 26.92 -34.09
C ALA A 734 12.70 27.84 -34.45
N SER A 735 12.99 28.82 -33.59
CA SER A 735 14.28 29.53 -33.58
C SER A 735 15.13 28.92 -32.46
N LEU A 736 16.29 28.37 -32.83
CA LEU A 736 17.29 27.87 -31.88
C LEU A 736 18.39 28.91 -31.62
N GLY A 737 18.16 30.15 -32.05
CA GLY A 737 18.94 31.36 -31.74
C GLY A 737 20.39 31.43 -32.22
N GLY A 738 20.78 30.55 -33.14
CA GLY A 738 21.94 30.76 -34.01
C GLY A 738 21.60 31.58 -35.28
N PRO A 739 22.57 32.29 -35.90
CA PRO A 739 22.35 33.08 -37.13
C PRO A 739 21.92 32.26 -38.36
N LEU A 740 22.05 30.93 -38.31
CA LEU A 740 21.62 29.97 -39.32
C LEU A 740 20.49 29.03 -38.84
N GLU A 741 19.98 29.25 -37.62
CA GLU A 741 19.10 28.33 -36.90
C GLU A 741 17.73 28.95 -36.61
N ASN A 742 17.21 29.66 -37.61
CA ASN A 742 15.86 30.22 -37.63
C ASN A 742 14.95 29.41 -38.56
N ASP A 743 13.66 29.33 -38.22
CA ASP A 743 12.66 28.56 -38.96
C ASP A 743 13.02 27.08 -39.15
N VAL A 744 13.28 26.40 -38.02
CA VAL A 744 13.70 25.00 -37.96
C VAL A 744 12.50 24.08 -37.71
N ARG A 745 12.50 22.94 -38.40
CA ARG A 745 11.58 21.82 -38.20
C ARG A 745 12.29 20.73 -37.39
N ILE A 746 11.72 20.36 -36.26
CA ILE A 746 12.16 19.21 -35.45
C ILE A 746 11.11 18.11 -35.56
N SER A 747 11.53 16.90 -35.93
CA SER A 747 10.67 15.73 -35.92
C SER A 747 11.44 14.51 -35.47
N GLY A 748 10.81 13.66 -34.68
CA GLY A 748 11.42 12.39 -34.31
C GLY A 748 10.44 11.36 -33.81
N ASP A 749 10.95 10.15 -33.64
CA ASP A 749 10.29 9.03 -32.99
C ASP A 749 11.23 8.50 -31.90
N VAL A 750 10.76 8.55 -30.65
CA VAL A 750 11.48 8.07 -29.48
C VAL A 750 10.64 6.97 -28.84
N TYR A 751 11.23 5.82 -28.57
CA TYR A 751 10.55 4.77 -27.83
C TYR A 751 11.46 4.04 -26.87
N ARG A 752 10.85 3.41 -25.87
CA ARG A 752 11.49 2.45 -24.98
C ARG A 752 10.54 1.29 -24.70
N ASN A 753 11.05 0.07 -24.74
CA ASN A 753 10.33 -1.12 -24.31
C ASN A 753 11.11 -1.80 -23.18
N ASP A 754 10.39 -2.28 -22.17
CA ASP A 754 10.95 -3.06 -21.08
C ASP A 754 10.09 -4.30 -20.85
N VAL A 755 10.77 -5.42 -20.57
CA VAL A 755 10.17 -6.66 -20.13
C VAL A 755 10.90 -7.11 -18.87
N GLY A 756 10.15 -7.56 -17.86
CA GLY A 756 10.77 -8.13 -16.69
C GLY A 756 9.87 -9.10 -15.95
N ALA A 757 10.48 -9.84 -15.03
CA ALA A 757 9.79 -10.82 -14.21
C ALA A 757 10.37 -10.82 -12.80
N ASN A 758 9.53 -11.18 -11.83
CA ASN A 758 9.98 -11.53 -10.50
C ASN A 758 9.49 -12.92 -10.09
N TRP A 759 10.31 -13.60 -9.30
CA TRP A 759 10.01 -14.87 -8.70
C TRP A 759 10.31 -14.82 -7.20
N GLN A 760 9.26 -14.77 -6.39
CA GLN A 760 9.31 -14.86 -4.93
C GLN A 760 9.31 -16.34 -4.53
N ILE A 761 10.49 -16.89 -4.25
CA ILE A 761 10.67 -18.30 -3.89
C ILE A 761 10.02 -18.57 -2.53
N ASP A 762 10.32 -17.72 -1.56
CA ASP A 762 9.77 -17.72 -0.20
C ASP A 762 9.67 -16.26 0.30
N PRO A 763 8.98 -15.94 1.40
CA PRO A 763 8.80 -14.55 1.89
C PRO A 763 10.10 -13.77 2.17
N ARG A 764 11.25 -14.44 2.17
CA ARG A 764 12.59 -13.89 2.45
C ARG A 764 13.55 -14.06 1.28
N THR A 765 13.14 -14.63 0.14
CA THR A 765 14.03 -14.87 -1.01
C THR A 765 13.30 -14.58 -2.32
N ALA A 766 13.87 -13.73 -3.18
CA ALA A 766 13.31 -13.47 -4.50
C ALA A 766 14.36 -13.13 -5.56
N VAL A 767 13.98 -13.39 -6.82
CA VAL A 767 14.76 -13.10 -8.02
C VAL A 767 14.00 -12.11 -8.90
N TRP A 768 14.70 -11.16 -9.51
CA TRP A 768 14.17 -10.23 -10.49
C TRP A 768 15.04 -10.22 -11.74
N VAL A 769 14.40 -10.20 -12.91
CA VAL A 769 15.05 -10.11 -14.21
C VAL A 769 14.42 -8.98 -15.01
N ARG A 770 15.25 -8.27 -15.78
CA ARG A 770 14.81 -7.20 -16.68
C ARG A 770 15.62 -7.20 -17.98
N PHE A 771 14.93 -6.90 -19.07
CA PHE A 771 15.51 -6.59 -20.38
C PHE A 771 14.84 -5.34 -20.93
N ALA A 772 15.61 -4.45 -21.55
CA ALA A 772 15.07 -3.25 -22.15
C ALA A 772 15.79 -2.88 -23.45
N GLU A 773 15.04 -2.22 -24.32
CA GLU A 773 15.55 -1.64 -25.57
C GLU A 773 14.93 -0.25 -25.77
N GLY A 774 15.75 0.71 -26.20
CA GLY A 774 15.33 2.07 -26.47
C GLY A 774 15.90 2.60 -27.78
N ALA A 775 15.20 3.57 -28.36
CA ALA A 775 15.58 4.23 -29.59
C ALA A 775 15.17 5.69 -29.58
N ASN A 776 16.00 6.56 -30.14
CA ASN A 776 15.65 7.95 -30.42
C ASN A 776 16.14 8.31 -31.81
N ASP A 777 15.22 8.50 -32.74
CA ASP A 777 15.51 8.97 -34.10
C ASP A 777 14.92 10.37 -34.25
N THR A 778 15.74 11.40 -34.02
CA THR A 778 15.33 12.81 -34.10
C THR A 778 16.08 13.52 -35.23
N GLN A 779 15.36 14.30 -36.02
CA GLN A 779 15.87 15.12 -37.10
C GLN A 779 15.51 16.59 -36.87
N ILE A 780 16.45 17.46 -37.18
CA ILE A 780 16.36 18.91 -37.05
C ILE A 780 16.78 19.49 -38.41
N SER A 781 15.86 20.13 -39.12
CA SER A 781 16.10 20.66 -40.46
C SER A 781 15.68 22.12 -40.55
N SER A 782 16.51 22.98 -41.12
CA SER A 782 16.14 24.39 -41.34
C SER A 782 15.35 24.55 -42.63
N ARG A 783 14.28 25.36 -42.60
CA ARG A 783 13.51 25.76 -43.80
C ARG A 783 14.12 26.97 -44.51
N SER A 784 14.79 27.85 -43.76
CA SER A 784 15.33 29.13 -44.26
C SER A 784 16.84 29.10 -44.51
N GLY A 785 17.54 28.07 -44.01
CA GLY A 785 18.98 27.92 -44.07
C GLY A 785 19.42 26.50 -44.42
N PRO A 786 20.71 26.31 -44.71
CA PRO A 786 21.23 25.08 -45.27
C PRO A 786 21.64 24.05 -44.21
N TYR A 787 20.95 24.02 -43.07
CA TYR A 787 21.32 23.28 -41.88
C TYR A 787 20.42 22.05 -41.69
N ASN A 788 21.02 20.88 -41.49
CA ASN A 788 20.32 19.64 -41.15
C ASN A 788 21.12 18.85 -40.13
N ARG A 789 20.50 18.42 -39.04
CA ARG A 789 21.10 17.60 -38.00
C ARG A 789 20.22 16.38 -37.75
N SER A 790 20.82 15.19 -37.78
CA SER A 790 20.17 13.95 -37.37
C SER A 790 20.87 13.40 -36.13
N PHE A 791 20.06 12.90 -35.21
CA PHE A 791 20.47 12.22 -34.00
C PHE A 791 19.78 10.87 -33.97
N GLN A 792 20.57 9.80 -33.97
CA GLN A 792 20.07 8.43 -33.85
C GLN A 792 20.72 7.83 -32.62
N ARG A 793 19.92 7.27 -31.72
CA ARG A 793 20.40 6.55 -30.54
C ARG A 793 19.72 5.20 -30.45
N ARG A 794 20.49 4.20 -30.00
CA ARG A 794 20.01 2.86 -29.65
C ARG A 794 20.58 2.46 -28.31
N ASP A 795 19.70 2.04 -27.41
CA ASP A 795 20.03 1.57 -26.07
C ASP A 795 19.55 0.14 -25.88
N ARG A 796 20.36 -0.69 -25.23
CA ARG A 796 19.96 -1.99 -24.71
C ARG A 796 20.50 -2.15 -23.31
N ASP A 797 19.68 -2.62 -22.40
CA ASP A 797 20.13 -2.94 -21.05
C ASP A 797 19.44 -4.20 -20.51
N SER A 798 20.14 -4.91 -19.62
CA SER A 798 19.65 -6.10 -18.94
C SER A 798 20.11 -6.13 -17.49
N GLY A 799 19.35 -6.81 -16.65
CA GLY A 799 19.67 -6.92 -15.23
C GLY A 799 19.06 -8.16 -14.58
N LEU A 800 19.80 -8.70 -13.62
CA LEU A 800 19.40 -9.80 -12.74
C LEU A 800 19.70 -9.39 -11.29
N ARG A 801 18.77 -9.67 -10.38
CA ARG A 801 18.96 -9.50 -8.94
C ARG A 801 18.41 -10.70 -8.19
N LEU A 802 19.16 -11.18 -7.20
CA LEU A 802 18.72 -12.11 -6.17
C LEU A 802 18.88 -11.43 -4.81
N THR A 803 17.82 -11.40 -4.01
CA THR A 803 17.86 -10.91 -2.63
C THR A 803 17.37 -11.99 -1.68
N LEU A 804 18.11 -12.23 -0.59
CA LEU A 804 17.78 -13.17 0.46
C LEU A 804 17.97 -12.54 1.85
N ARG A 805 16.97 -12.68 2.73
CA ARG A 805 17.02 -12.23 4.13
C ARG A 805 17.16 -13.44 5.05
N ARG A 806 18.21 -13.45 5.86
CA ARG A 806 18.53 -14.49 6.85
C ARG A 806 18.82 -13.83 8.21
N SER A 807 19.07 -14.62 9.25
CA SER A 807 19.47 -14.10 10.57
C SER A 807 20.79 -13.32 10.52
N SER A 808 21.69 -13.66 9.59
CA SER A 808 22.96 -12.98 9.34
C SER A 808 22.84 -11.66 8.59
N GLY A 809 21.64 -11.29 8.15
CA GLY A 809 21.37 -10.07 7.39
C GLY A 809 20.66 -10.31 6.07
N GLU A 810 20.50 -9.22 5.32
CA GLU A 810 20.02 -9.19 3.94
C GLU A 810 21.21 -9.21 3.00
N TRP A 811 21.21 -10.17 2.09
CA TRP A 811 22.20 -10.31 1.02
C TRP A 811 21.52 -10.04 -0.31
N THR A 812 22.12 -9.19 -1.13
CA THR A 812 21.67 -8.94 -2.50
C THR A 812 22.85 -9.12 -3.44
N VAL A 813 22.69 -9.98 -4.44
CA VAL A 813 23.67 -10.18 -5.51
C VAL A 813 22.99 -9.96 -6.84
N GLY A 814 23.70 -9.41 -7.80
CA GLY A 814 23.15 -9.24 -9.12
C GLY A 814 24.17 -8.82 -10.16
N TRP A 815 23.69 -8.79 -11.38
CA TRP A 815 24.46 -8.44 -12.56
C TRP A 815 23.62 -7.50 -13.44
N GLU A 816 24.29 -6.52 -14.03
CA GLU A 816 23.70 -5.57 -14.96
C GLU A 816 24.64 -5.39 -16.15
N ASP A 817 24.05 -5.18 -17.32
CA ASP A 817 24.78 -4.90 -18.56
C ASP A 817 24.00 -3.88 -19.39
N GLY A 818 24.71 -2.93 -19.98
CA GLY A 818 24.11 -1.87 -20.78
C GLY A 818 25.02 -1.42 -21.91
N ARG A 819 24.40 -1.09 -23.05
CA ARG A 819 25.07 -0.57 -24.23
C ARG A 819 24.24 0.53 -24.86
N THR A 820 24.92 1.62 -25.22
CA THR A 820 24.36 2.79 -25.91
C THR A 820 25.22 3.10 -27.13
N ASN A 821 24.57 3.30 -28.27
CA ASN A 821 25.21 3.75 -29.50
C ASN A 821 24.49 5.01 -30.00
N THR A 822 25.25 6.08 -30.19
CA THR A 822 24.75 7.42 -30.49
C THR A 822 25.47 8.03 -31.70
N PRO A 823 25.15 7.61 -32.93
CA PRO A 823 25.54 8.33 -34.13
C PRO A 823 24.76 9.66 -34.27
N ALA A 824 25.51 10.75 -34.39
CA ALA A 824 25.02 12.07 -34.72
C ALA A 824 25.65 12.56 -36.03
N GLN A 825 24.86 13.23 -36.87
CA GLN A 825 25.34 13.86 -38.09
C GLN A 825 24.82 15.30 -38.17
N ILE A 826 25.70 16.25 -38.41
CA ILE A 826 25.41 17.67 -38.58
C ILE A 826 25.90 18.08 -39.97
N GLY A 827 25.00 18.56 -40.81
CA GLY A 827 25.28 19.06 -42.14
C GLY A 827 24.93 20.54 -42.25
N SER A 828 25.81 21.33 -42.88
CA SER A 828 25.54 22.72 -43.27
C SER A 828 25.97 22.96 -44.73
N ARG A 829 25.26 23.79 -45.51
CA ARG A 829 25.61 24.12 -46.92
C ARG A 829 25.70 25.63 -47.20
N GLY A 830 26.89 26.22 -47.14
CA GLY A 830 27.15 27.60 -47.58
C GLY A 830 27.80 27.64 -48.97
N LEU A 831 28.90 28.38 -49.13
CA LEU A 831 29.81 28.25 -50.29
C LEU A 831 30.50 26.87 -50.35
N ASN A 832 30.62 26.21 -49.19
CA ASN A 832 31.03 24.81 -49.01
C ASN A 832 29.92 24.05 -48.25
N SER A 833 29.79 22.75 -48.49
CA SER A 833 29.01 21.82 -47.68
C SER A 833 29.90 21.22 -46.59
N VAL A 834 29.56 21.36 -45.31
CA VAL A 834 30.27 20.75 -44.19
C VAL A 834 29.37 19.68 -43.58
N ALA A 835 29.86 18.45 -43.46
CA ALA A 835 29.18 17.34 -42.81
C ALA A 835 30.04 16.77 -41.69
N ASP A 836 29.67 17.05 -40.45
CA ASP A 836 30.27 16.48 -39.25
C ASP A 836 29.50 15.23 -38.85
N ARG A 837 30.19 14.13 -38.64
CA ARG A 837 29.65 12.88 -38.13
C ARG A 837 30.40 12.52 -36.86
N THR A 838 29.66 12.40 -35.76
CA THR A 838 30.17 11.91 -34.48
C THR A 838 29.50 10.59 -34.19
N THR A 839 30.27 9.55 -33.89
CA THR A 839 29.73 8.27 -33.44
C THR A 839 30.30 8.00 -32.06
N SER A 840 29.42 7.90 -31.06
CA SER A 840 29.79 7.58 -29.68
C SER A 840 29.17 6.25 -29.29
N GLU A 841 29.95 5.36 -28.70
CA GLU A 841 29.52 4.08 -28.19
C GLU A 841 29.95 3.95 -26.73
N GLY A 842 29.02 3.58 -25.86
CA GLY A 842 29.28 3.32 -24.45
C GLY A 842 28.70 1.99 -24.05
N GLU A 843 29.51 1.09 -23.52
CA GLU A 843 29.09 -0.20 -23.00
C GLU A 843 29.66 -0.44 -21.60
N GLY A 844 28.94 -1.19 -20.78
CA GLY A 844 29.41 -1.49 -19.44
C GLY A 844 28.61 -2.56 -18.74
N SER A 845 29.32 -3.32 -17.92
CA SER A 845 28.74 -4.37 -17.10
C SER A 845 29.08 -4.14 -15.63
N ARG A 846 28.21 -4.62 -14.74
CA ARG A 846 28.42 -4.53 -13.30
C ARG A 846 27.95 -5.80 -12.63
N LEU A 847 28.85 -6.44 -11.88
CA LEU A 847 28.49 -7.42 -10.86
C LEU A 847 28.43 -6.69 -9.52
N PHE A 848 27.33 -6.80 -8.77
CA PHE A 848 27.19 -6.16 -7.47
C PHE A 848 26.84 -7.17 -6.38
N LEU A 849 27.44 -6.97 -5.21
CA LEU A 849 27.14 -7.68 -3.98
C LEU A 849 26.86 -6.66 -2.89
N SER A 850 25.81 -6.87 -2.12
CA SER A 850 25.42 -6.02 -1.00
C SER A 850 25.04 -6.88 0.19
N TRP A 851 25.50 -6.47 1.36
CA TRP A 851 25.15 -7.05 2.63
C TRP A 851 24.67 -5.95 3.59
N LYS A 852 23.49 -6.16 4.18
CA LYS A 852 22.93 -5.29 5.22
C LYS A 852 22.65 -6.11 6.47
N ALA A 853 23.05 -5.64 7.63
CA ALA A 853 22.74 -6.28 8.91
C ALA A 853 22.24 -5.28 9.94
N THR A 854 21.50 -5.76 10.93
CA THR A 854 20.99 -4.95 12.04
C THR A 854 21.27 -5.67 13.34
N ALA A 855 21.91 -4.96 14.28
CA ALA A 855 22.22 -5.43 15.63
C ALA A 855 21.77 -4.35 16.63
N GLY A 856 20.59 -4.56 17.24
CA GLY A 856 19.97 -3.56 18.11
C GLY A 856 19.73 -2.23 17.38
N ALA A 857 20.30 -1.16 17.91
CA ALA A 857 20.21 0.20 17.35
C ALA A 857 21.12 0.45 16.14
N LEU A 858 22.06 -0.45 15.83
CA LEU A 858 23.04 -0.29 14.77
C LEU A 858 22.62 -1.06 13.51
N ARG A 859 22.60 -0.40 12.36
CA ARG A 859 22.51 -1.03 11.03
C ARG A 859 23.82 -0.81 10.29
N LEU A 860 24.33 -1.85 9.67
CA LEU A 860 25.55 -1.84 8.86
C LEU A 860 25.18 -2.17 7.42
N GLN A 861 25.86 -1.54 6.46
CA GLN A 861 25.80 -1.91 5.06
C GLN A 861 27.19 -1.91 4.45
N ALA A 862 27.50 -2.98 3.72
CA ALA A 862 28.68 -3.10 2.89
C ALA A 862 28.26 -3.54 1.49
N ASP A 863 28.69 -2.80 0.48
CA ASP A 863 28.49 -3.10 -0.92
C ASP A 863 29.86 -3.24 -1.60
N LEU A 864 29.96 -4.18 -2.54
CA LEU A 864 31.13 -4.35 -3.39
C LEU A 864 30.65 -4.63 -4.81
N ASP A 865 30.92 -3.68 -5.69
CA ASP A 865 30.59 -3.82 -7.10
C ASP A 865 31.90 -3.97 -7.91
N HIS A 866 31.93 -4.87 -8.90
CA HIS A 866 32.94 -4.90 -9.96
C HIS A 866 32.32 -4.31 -11.21
N SER A 867 32.81 -3.16 -11.66
CA SER A 867 32.24 -2.43 -12.79
C SER A 867 33.25 -2.34 -13.94
N THR A 868 32.78 -2.64 -15.15
CA THR A 868 33.46 -2.36 -16.40
C THR A 868 32.67 -1.28 -17.16
N PHE A 869 33.39 -0.31 -17.72
CA PHE A 869 32.78 0.71 -18.57
C PHE A 869 33.77 1.13 -19.64
N ASP A 870 33.29 1.08 -20.86
CA ASP A 870 34.07 1.16 -22.07
C ASP A 870 33.37 2.17 -23.00
N PHE A 871 34.09 3.19 -23.44
CA PHE A 871 33.55 4.27 -24.27
C PHE A 871 34.48 4.58 -25.42
N ASP A 872 33.92 4.63 -26.62
CA ASP A 872 34.62 5.03 -27.83
C ASP A 872 33.86 6.16 -28.52
N GLN A 873 34.58 7.18 -28.96
CA GLN A 873 34.02 8.26 -29.78
C GLN A 873 34.92 8.53 -30.97
N SER A 874 34.33 8.62 -32.16
CA SER A 874 35.00 9.04 -33.38
C SER A 874 34.27 10.23 -33.98
N ARG A 875 35.03 11.23 -34.45
CA ARG A 875 34.50 12.42 -35.11
C ARG A 875 35.17 12.61 -36.45
N ARG A 876 34.35 12.77 -37.50
CA ARG A 876 34.79 12.98 -38.88
C ARG A 876 34.01 14.15 -39.46
N SER A 877 34.72 15.13 -39.98
CA SER A 877 34.19 16.30 -40.68
C SER A 877 34.54 16.19 -42.16
N VAL A 878 33.56 16.29 -43.05
CA VAL A 878 33.76 16.30 -44.50
C VAL A 878 33.34 17.66 -45.04
N VAL A 879 34.27 18.39 -45.65
CA VAL A 879 34.03 19.70 -46.26
C VAL A 879 34.08 19.56 -47.78
N THR A 880 32.94 19.63 -48.45
CA THR A 880 32.81 19.62 -49.90
C THR A 880 32.73 21.05 -50.42
N GLN A 881 33.69 21.47 -51.24
CA GLN A 881 33.67 22.77 -51.90
C GLN A 881 32.69 22.74 -53.08
N LEU A 882 31.60 23.51 -53.01
CA LEU A 882 30.50 23.39 -53.99
C LEU A 882 30.88 23.90 -55.39
N SER A 883 31.84 24.82 -55.49
CA SER A 883 32.30 25.38 -56.77
C SER A 883 33.21 24.44 -57.57
N THR A 884 33.87 23.46 -56.92
CA THR A 884 34.86 22.57 -57.54
C THR A 884 34.54 21.08 -57.35
N GLY A 885 33.60 20.73 -56.48
CA GLY A 885 33.29 19.36 -56.10
C GLY A 885 34.36 18.65 -55.26
N ARG A 886 35.44 19.34 -54.85
CA ARG A 886 36.52 18.75 -54.04
C ARG A 886 36.08 18.53 -52.59
N GLU A 887 36.42 17.38 -52.03
CA GLU A 887 36.16 17.04 -50.63
C GLU A 887 37.44 17.07 -49.78
N PHE A 888 37.35 17.70 -48.60
CA PHE A 888 38.38 17.70 -47.58
C PHE A 888 37.85 16.95 -46.36
N VAL A 889 38.55 15.90 -45.95
CA VAL A 889 38.17 15.10 -44.77
C VAL A 889 39.09 15.48 -43.61
N PHE A 890 38.49 15.94 -42.51
CA PHE A 890 39.16 16.21 -41.24
C PHE A 890 38.66 15.18 -40.22
N GLY A 891 39.56 14.52 -39.51
CA GLY A 891 39.22 13.61 -38.43
C GLY A 891 39.87 14.09 -37.14
N GLU A 892 39.14 14.05 -36.03
CA GLU A 892 39.75 14.15 -34.72
C GLU A 892 40.25 12.77 -34.29
N ALA A 893 41.28 12.72 -33.42
CA ALA A 893 41.74 11.46 -32.86
C ALA A 893 40.57 10.79 -32.09
N PRO A 894 40.30 9.49 -32.31
CA PRO A 894 39.24 8.82 -31.59
C PRO A 894 39.53 8.84 -30.10
N ILE A 895 38.52 9.13 -29.30
CA ILE A 895 38.59 9.09 -27.84
C ILE A 895 38.17 7.69 -27.41
N ALA A 896 39.03 6.98 -26.69
CA ALA A 896 38.73 5.68 -26.13
C ALA A 896 39.02 5.70 -24.63
N GLU A 897 38.01 5.44 -23.81
CA GLU A 897 38.07 5.45 -22.36
C GLU A 897 37.62 4.09 -21.84
N ARG A 898 38.47 3.44 -21.03
CA ARG A 898 38.20 2.11 -20.47
C ARG A 898 38.36 2.16 -18.96
N ARG A 899 37.38 1.66 -18.21
CA ARG A 899 37.38 1.63 -16.75
C ARG A 899 37.01 0.23 -16.29
N ARG A 900 37.90 -0.40 -15.54
CA ARG A 900 37.65 -1.69 -14.87
C ARG A 900 38.05 -1.52 -13.42
N THR A 901 37.08 -1.50 -12.51
CA THR A 901 37.36 -1.12 -11.13
C THR A 901 36.42 -1.77 -10.14
N TRP A 902 36.94 -1.97 -8.94
CA TRP A 902 36.14 -2.32 -7.78
C TRP A 902 35.65 -1.06 -7.09
N THR A 903 34.37 -1.04 -6.76
CA THR A 903 33.65 0.12 -6.22
C THR A 903 32.97 -0.27 -4.91
N PRO A 904 33.73 -0.26 -3.80
CA PRO A 904 33.20 -0.54 -2.49
C PRO A 904 32.39 0.63 -1.93
N ARG A 905 31.35 0.32 -1.17
CA ARG A 905 30.57 1.28 -0.38
C ARG A 905 30.37 0.72 1.02
N LEU A 906 30.59 1.55 2.03
CA LEU A 906 30.49 1.16 3.43
C LEU A 906 29.71 2.22 4.18
N GLY A 907 28.80 1.81 5.05
CA GLY A 907 28.08 2.76 5.89
C GLY A 907 27.44 2.11 7.11
N PHE A 908 27.04 2.96 8.04
CA PHE A 908 26.27 2.57 9.20
C PHE A 908 25.21 3.61 9.54
N SER A 909 24.15 3.15 10.20
CA SER A 909 23.16 3.99 10.87
C SER A 909 23.02 3.56 12.32
N TRP A 910 23.11 4.48 13.25
CA TRP A 910 22.96 4.22 14.67
C TRP A 910 21.81 5.06 15.24
N SER A 911 20.78 4.39 15.75
CA SER A 911 19.59 5.01 16.33
C SER A 911 19.50 4.69 17.83
N PRO A 912 20.25 5.41 18.70
CA PRO A 912 20.28 5.13 20.14
C PRO A 912 18.91 5.28 20.81
N THR A 913 18.04 6.12 20.24
CA THR A 913 16.64 6.27 20.63
C THR A 913 15.77 6.22 19.37
N SER A 914 14.44 6.11 19.52
CA SER A 914 13.50 6.23 18.40
C SER A 914 13.54 7.63 17.76
N SER A 915 13.88 8.66 18.54
CA SER A 915 13.91 10.06 18.09
C SER A 915 15.21 10.48 17.42
N THR A 916 16.33 9.79 17.67
CA THR A 916 17.66 10.21 17.22
C THR A 916 18.32 9.17 16.32
N THR A 917 18.86 9.60 15.18
CA THR A 917 19.59 8.74 14.26
C THR A 917 20.83 9.44 13.72
N TYR A 918 21.98 8.76 13.76
CA TYR A 918 23.23 9.17 13.14
C TYR A 918 23.55 8.23 11.99
N ARG A 919 24.00 8.77 10.85
CA ARG A 919 24.41 7.96 9.69
C ARG A 919 25.73 8.46 9.15
N TYR A 920 26.52 7.50 8.68
CA TYR A 920 27.73 7.75 7.93
C TYR A 920 27.81 6.80 6.75
N ALA A 921 28.21 7.31 5.59
CA ALA A 921 28.49 6.51 4.43
C ALA A 921 29.73 7.02 3.69
N TRP A 922 30.58 6.07 3.32
CA TRP A 922 31.65 6.24 2.36
C TRP A 922 31.30 5.45 1.11
N GLN A 923 31.24 6.12 -0.04
CA GLN A 923 30.72 5.58 -1.28
C GLN A 923 31.73 5.80 -2.40
N ARG A 924 32.20 4.73 -3.04
CA ARG A 924 32.93 4.77 -4.30
C ARG A 924 32.13 4.01 -5.35
N LEU A 925 31.78 4.66 -6.46
CA LEU A 925 31.01 4.01 -7.54
C LEU A 925 31.38 4.55 -8.92
N VAL A 926 31.04 3.77 -9.95
CA VAL A 926 31.02 4.16 -11.35
C VAL A 926 29.59 4.06 -11.83
N ARG A 927 29.06 5.09 -12.49
CA ARG A 927 27.70 5.07 -13.05
C ARG A 927 27.67 4.10 -14.24
N PRO A 928 26.84 3.05 -14.23
CA PRO A 928 26.79 2.09 -15.33
C PRO A 928 26.16 2.72 -16.59
N ALA A 929 26.29 2.01 -17.72
CA ALA A 929 25.67 2.40 -19.00
C ALA A 929 24.14 2.15 -19.02
N THR A 930 23.60 1.41 -18.06
CA THR A 930 22.18 1.02 -18.01
C THR A 930 21.25 2.22 -17.83
N GLY A 931 20.05 2.16 -18.41
CA GLY A 931 19.05 3.23 -18.26
C GLY A 931 18.37 3.29 -16.88
N ALA A 932 18.40 2.17 -16.15
CA ALA A 932 17.95 2.02 -14.75
C ALA A 932 18.69 0.84 -14.10
N SER A 933 18.76 0.83 -12.77
CA SER A 933 19.46 -0.20 -11.98
C SER A 933 18.53 -1.00 -11.07
N LEU A 934 18.86 -2.28 -10.88
CA LEU A 934 18.31 -3.18 -9.87
C LEU A 934 19.14 -3.23 -8.58
N ALA A 935 20.37 -2.69 -8.58
CA ALA A 935 21.24 -2.65 -7.41
C ALA A 935 20.68 -1.74 -6.29
N PRO A 936 21.21 -1.87 -5.05
CA PRO A 936 20.83 -1.00 -3.94
C PRO A 936 21.09 0.48 -4.23
N LEU A 937 20.11 1.32 -3.89
CA LEU A 937 20.04 2.76 -4.22
C LEU A 937 20.54 3.68 -3.10
N ASP A 938 21.02 3.09 -2.00
CA ASP A 938 21.50 3.78 -0.80
C ASP A 938 22.65 3.00 -0.14
N THR A 939 23.37 3.65 0.76
CA THR A 939 24.32 3.02 1.69
C THR A 939 23.97 3.46 3.11
N ALA A 940 23.46 2.54 3.94
CA ALA A 940 22.98 2.78 5.31
C ALA A 940 21.95 3.92 5.43
N GLY A 941 21.05 4.03 4.44
CA GLY A 941 20.06 5.10 4.33
C GLY A 941 20.61 6.41 3.75
N ILE A 942 21.90 6.52 3.47
CA ILE A 942 22.42 7.65 2.68
C ILE A 942 22.23 7.34 1.19
N SER A 943 21.25 7.99 0.60
CA SER A 943 20.89 7.84 -0.82
C SER A 943 22.05 8.16 -1.76
N LEU A 944 22.12 7.46 -2.88
CA LEU A 944 23.07 7.71 -3.98
C LEU A 944 22.66 8.88 -4.88
N ASP A 945 21.58 9.59 -4.55
CA ASP A 945 21.04 10.75 -5.26
C ASP A 945 22.03 11.91 -5.25
N VAL A 946 22.96 11.89 -6.22
CA VAL A 946 24.08 12.83 -6.35
C VAL A 946 24.01 13.50 -7.72
N PRO A 947 23.65 14.80 -7.77
CA PRO A 947 23.63 15.55 -9.01
C PRO A 947 25.01 15.63 -9.67
N GLY A 948 25.04 15.46 -11.00
CA GLY A 948 26.21 15.72 -11.83
C GLY A 948 27.09 14.54 -12.18
N VAL A 949 26.77 13.32 -11.72
CA VAL A 949 27.49 12.10 -12.17
C VAL A 949 26.87 11.60 -13.47
N GLN A 950 27.64 11.54 -14.56
CA GLN A 950 27.20 11.07 -15.89
C GLN A 950 27.53 9.59 -16.12
N PRO A 951 26.91 8.87 -17.07
CA PRO A 951 27.24 7.48 -17.39
C PRO A 951 28.74 7.30 -17.67
N GLY A 952 29.35 6.28 -17.07
CA GLY A 952 30.81 6.06 -17.07
C GLY A 952 31.58 6.94 -16.07
N GLY A 953 30.96 7.98 -15.53
CA GLY A 953 31.50 8.85 -14.50
C GLY A 953 31.72 8.14 -13.17
N SER A 954 32.75 8.58 -12.43
CA SER A 954 33.09 8.03 -11.11
C SER A 954 32.79 9.03 -10.00
N LEU A 955 32.32 8.50 -8.87
CA LEU A 955 32.03 9.25 -7.66
C LEU A 955 32.83 8.65 -6.50
N THR A 956 33.46 9.52 -5.71
CA THR A 956 33.92 9.21 -4.36
C THR A 956 33.26 10.19 -3.40
N ARG A 957 32.55 9.68 -2.40
CA ARG A 957 31.76 10.49 -1.47
C ARG A 957 31.91 10.03 -0.04
N SER A 958 31.93 10.98 0.88
CA SER A 958 31.78 10.75 2.32
C SER A 958 30.69 11.67 2.85
N ARG A 959 29.67 11.12 3.51
CA ARG A 959 28.59 11.90 4.14
C ARG A 959 28.36 11.44 5.56
N ALA A 960 28.28 12.41 6.47
CA ALA A 960 27.78 12.23 7.83
C ALA A 960 26.48 13.02 7.99
N GLN A 961 25.50 12.46 8.67
CA GLN A 961 24.27 13.16 9.03
C GLN A 961 23.75 12.76 10.40
N GLY A 962 23.18 13.73 11.12
CA GLY A 962 22.44 13.56 12.35
C GLY A 962 20.99 14.01 12.16
N GLU A 963 20.07 13.27 12.75
CA GLU A 963 18.63 13.42 12.58
C GLU A 963 17.96 13.32 13.96
N TRP A 964 17.15 14.30 14.33
CA TRP A 964 16.55 14.42 15.66
C TRP A 964 15.07 14.78 15.58
N GLU A 965 14.22 14.00 16.23
CA GLU A 965 12.84 14.38 16.53
C GLU A 965 12.79 15.06 17.90
N ILE A 966 12.42 16.34 17.92
CA ILE A 966 12.29 17.14 19.14
C ILE A 966 10.81 17.19 19.50
N GLY A 967 10.43 16.28 20.41
CA GLY A 967 9.03 16.02 20.74
C GLY A 967 8.29 15.37 19.55
N GLU A 968 6.97 15.53 19.51
CA GLU A 968 6.12 14.93 18.46
C GLU A 968 5.88 15.83 17.24
N ARG A 969 6.38 17.06 17.28
CA ARG A 969 6.02 18.12 16.33
C ARG A 969 7.19 18.73 15.58
N SER A 970 8.45 18.47 15.96
CA SER A 970 9.61 19.09 15.32
C SER A 970 10.63 18.06 14.90
N TYR A 971 11.26 18.30 13.75
CA TYR A 971 12.33 17.47 13.21
C TYR A 971 13.50 18.35 12.78
N VAL A 972 14.72 17.89 13.08
CA VAL A 972 15.97 18.56 12.71
C VAL A 972 16.87 17.55 12.02
N MET A 973 17.49 17.96 10.90
CA MET A 973 18.57 17.23 10.25
C MET A 973 19.76 18.16 10.06
N ALA A 974 20.95 17.67 10.37
CA ALA A 974 22.21 18.33 10.01
C ALA A 974 23.12 17.35 9.28
N PHE A 975 23.83 17.82 8.25
CA PHE A 975 24.73 16.97 7.48
C PHE A 975 25.97 17.70 7.00
N ALA A 976 27.02 16.91 6.73
CA ALA A 976 28.23 17.33 6.03
C ALA A 976 28.58 16.27 4.97
N ASP A 977 28.92 16.72 3.77
CA ASP A 977 29.04 15.87 2.60
C ASP A 977 30.18 16.36 1.69
N HIS A 978 31.14 15.47 1.44
CA HIS A 978 32.28 15.69 0.56
C HIS A 978 32.17 14.76 -0.65
N ARG A 979 32.22 15.32 -1.86
CA ARG A 979 32.10 14.58 -3.12
C ARG A 979 33.24 14.93 -4.06
N LYS A 980 33.78 13.92 -4.73
CA LYS A 980 34.69 14.04 -5.87
C LYS A 980 34.06 13.34 -7.06
N ILE A 981 33.77 14.10 -8.11
CA ILE A 981 33.09 13.62 -9.32
C ILE A 981 34.06 13.71 -10.48
N ARG A 982 34.17 12.64 -11.27
CA ARG A 982 34.96 12.60 -12.52
C ARG A 982 34.19 11.90 -13.63
N ASN A 983 33.53 12.70 -14.46
CA ASN A 983 32.89 12.27 -15.69
C ASN A 983 33.93 12.08 -16.80
N LEU A 984 33.47 11.56 -17.94
CA LEU A 984 34.27 11.50 -19.16
C LEU A 984 34.28 12.90 -19.78
N TYR A 985 35.42 13.34 -20.33
CA TYR A 985 35.53 14.65 -20.95
C TYR A 985 36.56 14.65 -22.08
N GLY A 986 36.33 15.50 -23.09
CA GLY A 986 37.22 15.65 -24.23
C GLY A 986 38.43 16.56 -23.95
N PRO A 987 39.36 16.68 -24.91
CA PRO A 987 40.53 17.57 -24.80
C PRO A 987 40.17 19.05 -24.56
N ASP A 988 38.98 19.47 -24.95
CA ASP A 988 38.42 20.81 -24.78
C ASP A 988 37.80 21.06 -23.39
N GLY A 989 37.79 20.04 -22.52
CA GLY A 989 37.22 20.10 -21.18
C GLY A 989 35.70 19.88 -21.13
N GLN A 990 35.07 19.59 -22.27
CA GLN A 990 33.63 19.33 -22.32
C GLN A 990 33.28 17.92 -21.88
N THR A 991 32.13 17.79 -21.21
CA THR A 991 31.68 16.49 -20.70
C THR A 991 31.18 15.61 -21.85
N LEU A 992 31.73 14.40 -21.95
CA LEU A 992 31.30 13.39 -22.91
C LEU A 992 30.18 12.53 -22.31
N ASN A 993 29.36 11.93 -23.17
CA ASN A 993 28.29 11.00 -22.80
C ASN A 993 27.31 11.57 -21.75
N ALA A 994 27.11 12.88 -21.75
CA ALA A 994 26.19 13.55 -20.84
C ALA A 994 24.76 13.42 -21.39
N GLU A 995 24.06 12.34 -21.06
CA GLU A 995 22.75 12.09 -21.67
C GLU A 995 21.62 11.77 -20.66
N ALA A 996 20.42 12.24 -21.00
CA ALA A 996 19.19 11.94 -20.30
C ALA A 996 18.70 10.52 -20.59
N SER A 997 18.03 9.93 -19.60
CA SER A 997 17.36 8.64 -19.71
C SER A 997 16.19 8.73 -20.69
N LEU A 998 16.04 7.74 -21.57
CA LEU A 998 14.86 7.59 -22.42
C LEU A 998 13.62 7.07 -21.67
N ALA A 999 13.78 6.69 -20.39
CA ALA A 999 12.70 6.07 -19.63
C ALA A 999 11.86 7.09 -18.84
N GLN A 1000 10.54 6.96 -18.92
CA GLN A 1000 9.56 7.84 -18.26
C GLN A 1000 8.64 7.07 -17.29
N TYR A 1001 9.20 6.19 -16.45
CA TYR A 1001 8.42 5.35 -15.52
C TYR A 1001 7.54 6.15 -14.53
N GLU A 1002 7.86 7.42 -14.30
CA GLU A 1002 7.04 8.31 -13.46
C GLU A 1002 5.61 8.45 -13.97
N ARG A 1003 5.43 8.36 -15.30
CA ARG A 1003 4.13 8.52 -15.96
C ARG A 1003 3.18 7.34 -15.76
N LEU A 1004 3.69 6.19 -15.34
CA LEU A 1004 2.86 5.04 -14.96
C LEU A 1004 2.07 5.25 -13.66
N ARG A 1005 2.20 6.43 -13.05
CA ARG A 1005 1.55 6.81 -11.80
C ARG A 1005 0.72 8.06 -12.03
N GLN A 1006 -0.43 8.10 -11.39
CA GLN A 1006 -1.12 9.38 -11.23
C GLN A 1006 -0.40 10.20 -10.16
N GLN A 1007 0.07 11.39 -10.52
CA GLN A 1007 0.69 12.32 -9.58
C GLN A 1007 -0.32 12.69 -8.48
N GLY A 1008 0.07 12.47 -7.22
CA GLY A 1008 -0.74 12.80 -6.04
C GLY A 1008 -0.59 14.27 -5.60
N LEU A 1009 -1.19 14.61 -4.46
CA LEU A 1009 -1.04 15.92 -3.80
C LEU A 1009 0.36 16.14 -3.19
N ALA A 1010 1.17 15.07 -3.12
CA ALA A 1010 2.52 15.11 -2.57
C ALA A 1010 3.53 15.43 -3.68
N GLY A 1011 4.16 16.60 -3.58
CA GLY A 1011 5.24 17.02 -4.46
C GLY A 1011 5.81 18.34 -4.00
N SER A 1012 6.53 18.35 -2.88
CA SER A 1012 7.48 19.45 -2.59
C SER A 1012 8.87 19.05 -3.08
N LEU A 1013 9.62 20.03 -3.60
CA LEU A 1013 10.99 19.79 -4.07
C LEU A 1013 11.91 19.48 -2.89
N SER A 1014 12.83 18.53 -3.08
CA SER A 1014 13.87 18.21 -2.10
C SER A 1014 14.60 19.48 -1.64
N PRO A 1015 14.90 19.62 -0.33
CA PRO A 1015 15.72 20.72 0.20
C PRO A 1015 17.13 20.79 -0.40
N GLU A 1016 17.62 19.72 -1.04
CA GLU A 1016 18.92 19.67 -1.73
C GLU A 1016 18.81 19.79 -3.27
N ALA A 1017 17.60 19.93 -3.84
CA ALA A 1017 17.42 20.03 -5.29
C ALA A 1017 18.06 21.30 -5.88
N LEU A 1018 18.78 21.15 -7.00
CA LEU A 1018 19.37 22.26 -7.74
C LEU A 1018 18.37 22.83 -8.76
N GLU A 1019 18.70 23.99 -9.34
CA GLU A 1019 17.86 24.63 -10.36
C GLU A 1019 17.82 23.87 -11.68
N ALA A 1020 18.94 23.25 -12.04
CA ALA A 1020 19.06 22.38 -13.19
C ALA A 1020 20.04 21.24 -12.86
N ALA A 1021 19.99 20.16 -13.64
CA ALA A 1021 20.95 19.08 -13.54
C ALA A 1021 22.34 19.60 -13.98
N PRO A 1022 23.35 19.63 -13.11
CA PRO A 1022 24.64 20.18 -13.44
C PRO A 1022 25.38 19.24 -14.39
N VAL A 1023 25.94 19.79 -15.47
CA VAL A 1023 26.79 19.04 -16.42
C VAL A 1023 28.18 19.66 -16.38
N PHE A 1024 29.17 18.86 -15.99
CA PHE A 1024 30.56 19.28 -15.88
C PHE A 1024 31.49 18.06 -15.91
N ALA A 1025 32.75 18.28 -16.28
CA ALA A 1025 33.71 17.20 -16.50
C ALA A 1025 34.22 16.59 -15.18
N SER A 1026 34.82 17.40 -14.30
CA SER A 1026 35.44 16.89 -13.07
C SER A 1026 35.55 17.99 -12.02
N GLY A 1027 35.38 17.63 -10.75
CA GLY A 1027 35.39 18.61 -9.67
C GLY A 1027 35.19 18.03 -8.27
N THR A 1028 35.25 18.91 -7.27
CA THR A 1028 34.88 18.60 -5.89
C THR A 1028 33.70 19.44 -5.44
N VAL A 1029 32.83 18.85 -4.63
CA VAL A 1029 31.65 19.49 -4.05
C VAL A 1029 31.66 19.21 -2.56
N ASN A 1030 31.78 20.26 -1.75
CA ASN A 1030 31.64 20.19 -0.30
C ASN A 1030 30.34 20.89 0.08
N THR A 1031 29.47 20.22 0.80
CA THR A 1031 28.21 20.79 1.27
C THR A 1031 28.01 20.50 2.75
N ALA A 1032 27.48 21.48 3.47
CA ALA A 1032 27.01 21.31 4.84
C ALA A 1032 25.68 22.04 4.98
N GLY A 1033 24.74 21.45 5.72
CA GLY A 1033 23.41 22.03 5.84
C GLY A 1033 22.68 21.63 7.09
N VAL A 1034 21.68 22.44 7.44
CA VAL A 1034 20.72 22.19 8.53
C VAL A 1034 19.32 22.38 7.99
N ILE A 1035 18.41 21.48 8.38
CA ILE A 1035 17.01 21.46 8.00
C ILE A 1035 16.20 21.39 9.30
N TYR A 1036 15.17 22.22 9.41
CA TYR A 1036 14.21 22.25 10.50
C TYR A 1036 12.80 22.16 9.93
N GLU A 1037 11.99 21.27 10.46
CA GLU A 1037 10.61 21.03 10.04
C GLU A 1037 9.71 21.01 11.28
N HIS A 1038 8.53 21.63 11.22
CA HIS A 1038 7.66 21.79 12.37
C HIS A 1038 6.16 21.74 12.04
N ILE A 1039 5.42 21.06 12.90
CA ILE A 1039 3.95 21.01 12.93
C ILE A 1039 3.45 22.11 13.87
N ALA A 1040 2.98 23.22 13.30
CA ALA A 1040 2.49 24.38 14.07
C ALA A 1040 1.07 24.18 14.63
N GLY A 1041 0.29 23.26 14.06
CA GLY A 1041 -1.04 22.87 14.53
C GLY A 1041 -1.63 21.76 13.65
N ASP A 1042 -2.91 21.45 13.80
CA ASP A 1042 -3.53 20.30 13.12
C ASP A 1042 -3.65 20.48 11.59
N ARG A 1043 -3.53 21.72 11.11
CA ARG A 1043 -3.71 22.11 9.70
C ARG A 1043 -2.57 22.92 9.11
N TRP A 1044 -1.54 23.25 9.90
CA TRP A 1044 -0.42 24.10 9.47
C TRP A 1044 0.92 23.46 9.83
N SER A 1045 1.83 23.49 8.87
CA SER A 1045 3.23 23.10 9.04
C SER A 1045 4.15 24.05 8.29
N TRP A 1046 5.42 24.08 8.70
CA TRP A 1046 6.44 24.85 8.01
C TRP A 1046 7.81 24.19 8.09
N SER A 1047 8.70 24.59 7.19
CA SER A 1047 10.07 24.11 7.09
C SER A 1047 11.03 25.25 6.79
N ALA A 1048 12.26 25.13 7.29
CA ALA A 1048 13.36 26.02 7.02
C ALA A 1048 14.64 25.21 6.79
N ASN A 1049 15.44 25.55 5.80
CA ASN A 1049 16.71 24.91 5.53
C ASN A 1049 17.77 25.92 5.10
N TYR A 1050 19.01 25.65 5.49
CA TYR A 1050 20.17 26.39 5.03
C TYR A 1050 21.25 25.42 4.60
N ILE A 1051 21.78 25.62 3.39
CA ILE A 1051 22.85 24.81 2.81
C ILE A 1051 23.97 25.73 2.35
N HIS A 1052 25.18 25.44 2.81
CA HIS A 1052 26.41 26.04 2.33
C HIS A 1052 27.13 25.08 1.38
N SER A 1053 27.56 25.58 0.22
CA SER A 1053 28.29 24.81 -0.77
C SER A 1053 29.62 25.47 -1.12
N ARG A 1054 30.66 24.65 -1.29
CA ARG A 1054 31.94 25.06 -1.87
C ARG A 1054 32.34 24.07 -2.95
N THR A 1055 32.52 24.56 -4.16
CA THR A 1055 32.85 23.72 -5.32
C THR A 1055 34.21 24.10 -5.91
N SER A 1056 34.84 23.14 -6.57
CA SER A 1056 36.04 23.37 -7.38
C SER A 1056 35.86 22.64 -8.71
N ASN A 1057 36.22 23.29 -9.81
CA ASN A 1057 36.18 22.73 -11.15
C ASN A 1057 37.59 22.42 -11.62
N VAL A 1058 37.83 21.20 -12.11
CA VAL A 1058 39.17 20.75 -12.50
C VAL A 1058 39.59 21.32 -13.86
N PRO A 1059 38.81 21.16 -14.95
CA PRO A 1059 39.16 21.76 -16.24
C PRO A 1059 39.12 23.30 -16.24
N TYR A 1060 38.30 23.92 -15.39
CA TYR A 1060 38.19 25.38 -15.30
C TYR A 1060 38.41 25.90 -13.87
N PRO A 1061 39.65 25.94 -13.36
CA PRO A 1061 39.94 26.21 -11.93
C PRO A 1061 39.42 27.54 -11.37
N LEU A 1062 39.20 28.53 -12.23
CA LEU A 1062 38.69 29.85 -11.85
C LEU A 1062 37.17 29.93 -11.81
N ALA A 1063 36.47 28.92 -12.35
CA ALA A 1063 35.02 28.85 -12.39
C ALA A 1063 34.50 27.79 -11.39
N PRO A 1064 33.55 28.11 -10.49
CA PRO A 1064 32.89 27.09 -9.68
C PRO A 1064 32.02 26.17 -10.57
N LEU A 1065 31.58 25.03 -10.01
CA LEU A 1065 30.70 24.11 -10.73
C LEU A 1065 29.30 24.71 -10.96
N PRO A 1066 28.65 24.42 -12.11
CA PRO A 1066 27.38 25.04 -12.49
C PRO A 1066 26.23 24.64 -11.55
N TYR A 1067 25.28 25.57 -11.36
CA TYR A 1067 24.08 25.45 -10.53
C TYR A 1067 24.30 25.18 -9.03
N PHE A 1068 25.53 25.29 -8.52
CA PHE A 1068 25.83 25.20 -7.08
C PHE A 1068 25.98 26.59 -6.44
N PRO A 1069 24.93 27.17 -5.83
CA PRO A 1069 25.08 28.41 -5.07
C PRO A 1069 25.89 28.18 -3.78
N LYS A 1070 26.74 29.16 -3.44
CA LYS A 1070 27.51 29.15 -2.19
C LYS A 1070 26.62 29.14 -0.95
N HIS A 1071 25.51 29.88 -0.98
CA HIS A 1071 24.52 29.93 0.08
C HIS A 1071 23.13 29.68 -0.50
N ARG A 1072 22.38 28.78 0.12
CA ARG A 1072 20.98 28.53 -0.17
C ARG A 1072 20.18 28.56 1.13
N LEU A 1073 19.14 29.37 1.16
CA LEU A 1073 18.13 29.41 2.22
C LEU A 1073 16.78 29.00 1.62
N GLY A 1074 16.13 28.00 2.19
CA GLY A 1074 14.78 27.57 1.79
C GLY A 1074 13.80 27.72 2.93
N LEU A 1075 12.62 28.22 2.64
CA LEU A 1075 11.48 28.31 3.55
C LEU A 1075 10.27 27.65 2.88
N GLY A 1076 9.51 26.86 3.63
CA GLY A 1076 8.32 26.18 3.15
C GLY A 1076 7.18 26.29 4.16
N ALA A 1077 5.94 26.35 3.68
CA ALA A 1077 4.74 26.30 4.51
C ALA A 1077 3.65 25.49 3.80
N SER A 1078 2.92 24.67 4.56
CA SER A 1078 1.75 23.95 4.08
C SER A 1078 0.54 24.22 4.97
N TRP A 1079 -0.59 24.53 4.35
CA TRP A 1079 -1.85 24.81 5.02
C TRP A 1079 -2.99 24.00 4.42
N PHE A 1080 -3.68 23.24 5.27
CA PHE A 1080 -4.90 22.51 4.96
C PHE A 1080 -6.11 23.37 5.32
N ALA A 1081 -6.60 24.16 4.37
CA ALA A 1081 -7.69 25.10 4.55
C ALA A 1081 -9.07 24.41 4.52
N THR A 1082 -10.11 25.14 4.95
CA THR A 1082 -11.50 24.67 4.88
C THR A 1082 -11.92 24.41 3.43
N GLY A 1083 -12.91 23.54 3.22
CA GLY A 1083 -13.39 23.24 1.87
C GLY A 1083 -12.43 22.38 1.04
N ARG A 1084 -11.51 21.63 1.69
CA ARG A 1084 -10.56 20.69 1.06
C ARG A 1084 -9.53 21.35 0.14
N TRP A 1085 -9.13 22.57 0.50
CA TRP A 1085 -8.01 23.27 -0.12
C TRP A 1085 -6.70 22.92 0.60
N VAL A 1086 -5.66 22.65 -0.18
CA VAL A 1086 -4.28 22.48 0.30
C VAL A 1086 -3.44 23.55 -0.35
N ILE A 1087 -2.90 24.46 0.46
CA ILE A 1087 -2.07 25.57 0.00
C ILE A 1087 -0.64 25.30 0.42
N ARG A 1088 0.29 25.36 -0.53
CA ARG A 1088 1.72 25.18 -0.30
C ARG A 1088 2.48 26.39 -0.83
N ALA A 1089 3.37 26.93 -0.02
CA ALA A 1089 4.24 28.02 -0.38
C ALA A 1089 5.68 27.62 -0.12
N GLN A 1090 6.57 27.95 -1.06
CA GLN A 1090 8.01 27.74 -0.94
C GLN A 1090 8.74 29.00 -1.40
N ALA A 1091 9.74 29.43 -0.63
CA ALA A 1091 10.64 30.52 -1.00
C ALA A 1091 12.09 30.03 -0.87
N VAL A 1092 12.89 30.19 -1.93
CA VAL A 1092 14.30 29.79 -1.94
C VAL A 1092 15.14 30.99 -2.36
N ARG A 1093 16.05 31.41 -1.48
CA ARG A 1093 17.09 32.40 -1.77
C ARG A 1093 18.37 31.68 -2.14
N ARG A 1094 18.94 32.03 -3.29
CA ARG A 1094 20.23 31.50 -3.74
C ARG A 1094 21.23 32.64 -3.88
N SER A 1095 22.48 32.38 -3.52
CA SER A 1095 23.57 33.29 -3.83
C SER A 1095 23.96 33.20 -5.31
N GLU A 1096 24.94 34.02 -5.68
CA GLU A 1096 25.60 33.95 -6.99
C GLU A 1096 26.05 32.51 -7.30
N ARG A 1097 25.90 32.13 -8.57
CA ARG A 1097 26.24 30.83 -9.16
C ARG A 1097 26.41 30.99 -10.68
N PHE A 1098 26.70 29.90 -11.38
CA PHE A 1098 26.90 29.92 -12.84
C PHE A 1098 26.01 28.87 -13.51
N ALA A 1099 25.55 29.14 -14.73
CA ALA A 1099 24.74 28.22 -15.53
C ALA A 1099 25.59 27.26 -16.38
N ASP A 1100 26.85 27.62 -16.66
CA ASP A 1100 27.78 26.83 -17.46
C ASP A 1100 29.04 26.43 -16.67
N ALA A 1101 29.75 25.40 -17.18
CA ALA A 1101 30.96 24.88 -16.56
C ALA A 1101 32.21 25.77 -16.79
N THR A 1102 32.15 26.73 -17.70
CA THR A 1102 33.25 27.64 -18.05
C THR A 1102 33.30 28.90 -17.18
N GLY A 1103 32.23 29.18 -16.44
CA GLY A 1103 32.07 30.38 -15.64
C GLY A 1103 31.66 31.63 -16.42
N ASN A 1104 31.15 31.50 -17.65
CA ASN A 1104 30.82 32.66 -18.49
C ASN A 1104 29.37 33.15 -18.27
N ALA A 1105 28.43 32.24 -18.02
CA ALA A 1105 27.04 32.54 -17.74
C ALA A 1105 26.79 32.66 -16.22
N ARG A 1106 27.05 33.85 -15.68
CA ARG A 1106 26.80 34.18 -14.27
C ARG A 1106 25.31 34.37 -13.99
N LEU A 1107 24.83 33.81 -12.89
CA LEU A 1107 23.48 33.98 -12.36
C LEU A 1107 23.54 34.77 -11.05
N GLU A 1108 22.91 35.94 -11.02
CA GLU A 1108 22.89 36.83 -9.86
C GLU A 1108 22.03 36.26 -8.70
N PRO A 1109 22.28 36.71 -7.45
CA PRO A 1109 21.48 36.30 -6.30
C PRO A 1109 19.98 36.62 -6.45
N ASP A 1110 19.13 35.61 -6.44
CA ASP A 1110 17.70 35.68 -6.76
C ASP A 1110 16.82 35.01 -5.68
N TRP A 1111 15.53 35.32 -5.71
CA TRP A 1111 14.51 34.62 -4.93
C TRP A 1111 13.63 33.82 -5.87
N ASP A 1112 13.38 32.57 -5.52
CA ASP A 1112 12.44 31.69 -6.19
C ASP A 1112 11.27 31.45 -5.24
N VAL A 1113 10.11 31.98 -5.61
CA VAL A 1113 8.87 31.80 -4.85
C VAL A 1113 7.93 30.93 -5.68
N SER A 1114 7.50 29.83 -5.08
CA SER A 1114 6.51 28.91 -5.64
C SER A 1114 5.29 28.83 -4.75
N LEU A 1115 4.11 28.89 -5.36
CA LEU A 1115 2.81 28.81 -4.71
C LEU A 1115 1.97 27.75 -5.40
N ARG A 1116 1.30 26.91 -4.62
CA ARG A 1116 0.33 25.94 -5.12
C ARG A 1116 -0.91 25.98 -4.25
N ALA A 1117 -2.07 26.01 -4.88
CA ALA A 1117 -3.37 25.92 -4.22
C ALA A 1117 -4.16 24.82 -4.90
N THR A 1118 -4.34 23.71 -4.21
CA THR A 1118 -4.97 22.51 -4.75
C THR A 1118 -6.27 22.24 -4.03
N TRP A 1119 -7.37 22.20 -4.78
CA TRP A 1119 -8.68 21.77 -4.31
C TRP A 1119 -8.95 20.35 -4.77
N GLN A 1120 -9.53 19.54 -3.89
CA GLN A 1120 -9.98 18.19 -4.22
C GLN A 1120 -11.34 17.91 -3.60
N ASP A 1121 -12.28 17.38 -4.39
CA ASP A 1121 -13.59 17.00 -3.88
C ASP A 1121 -13.53 15.85 -2.86
N ALA A 1122 -14.60 15.66 -2.09
CA ALA A 1122 -14.67 14.62 -1.05
C ALA A 1122 -14.62 13.19 -1.62
N ALA A 1123 -15.17 13.00 -2.83
CA ALA A 1123 -15.17 11.72 -3.53
C ALA A 1123 -13.90 11.49 -4.38
N LYS A 1124 -12.97 12.45 -4.39
CA LYS A 1124 -11.72 12.45 -5.16
C LYS A 1124 -11.91 12.24 -6.67
N ARG A 1125 -13.07 12.62 -7.21
CA ARG A 1125 -13.39 12.61 -8.64
C ARG A 1125 -12.85 13.83 -9.38
N ALA A 1126 -12.58 14.93 -8.70
CA ALA A 1126 -12.08 16.15 -9.30
C ALA A 1126 -10.94 16.73 -8.45
N LEU A 1127 -9.86 17.11 -9.12
CA LEU A 1127 -8.74 17.87 -8.55
C LEU A 1127 -8.49 19.08 -9.43
N VAL A 1128 -8.36 20.25 -8.82
CA VAL A 1128 -7.95 21.48 -9.51
C VAL A 1128 -6.80 22.09 -8.72
N GLU A 1129 -5.67 22.29 -9.38
CA GLU A 1129 -4.48 22.93 -8.82
C GLU A 1129 -4.20 24.22 -9.59
N PHE A 1130 -4.11 25.32 -8.85
CA PHE A 1130 -3.50 26.56 -9.33
C PHE A 1130 -2.07 26.57 -8.85
N TYR A 1131 -1.13 26.84 -9.74
CA TYR A 1131 0.27 26.90 -9.37
C TYR A 1131 0.96 28.08 -10.00
N GLY A 1132 1.96 28.60 -9.28
CA GLY A 1132 2.92 29.57 -9.76
C GLY A 1132 4.30 29.15 -9.31
N ASN A 1133 5.28 29.09 -10.21
CA ASN A 1133 6.68 28.85 -9.86
C ASN A 1133 7.53 30.03 -10.29
N ASN A 1134 8.69 30.21 -9.67
CA ASN A 1134 9.65 31.26 -10.01
C ASN A 1134 9.07 32.69 -9.93
N LEU A 1135 8.04 32.92 -9.10
CA LEU A 1135 7.25 34.16 -9.09
C LEU A 1135 8.06 35.41 -8.70
N ALA A 1136 9.15 35.23 -7.96
CA ALA A 1136 10.04 36.31 -7.51
C ALA A 1136 11.36 36.38 -8.30
N ARG A 1137 11.53 35.57 -9.35
CA ARG A 1137 12.71 35.66 -10.23
C ARG A 1137 12.54 36.83 -11.19
N SER A 1138 13.65 37.49 -11.48
CA SER A 1138 13.70 38.63 -12.41
C SER A 1138 13.75 38.20 -13.88
N ASP A 1139 13.99 36.92 -14.15
CA ASP A 1139 14.03 36.34 -15.49
C ASP A 1139 12.61 36.00 -16.02
N ASP A 1140 12.56 35.44 -17.23
CA ASP A 1140 11.33 35.01 -17.90
C ASP A 1140 10.87 33.61 -17.47
N SER A 1141 11.48 33.04 -16.42
CA SER A 1141 11.18 31.67 -15.95
C SER A 1141 9.90 31.53 -15.12
N ARG A 1142 9.23 32.67 -14.87
CA ARG A 1142 7.98 32.76 -14.11
C ARG A 1142 6.90 32.00 -14.84
N THR A 1143 6.34 31.02 -14.17
CA THR A 1143 5.29 30.17 -14.73
C THR A 1143 4.07 30.23 -13.83
N VAL A 1144 2.90 30.44 -14.44
CA VAL A 1144 1.61 30.30 -13.77
C VAL A 1144 0.75 29.32 -14.56
N GLY A 1145 -0.03 28.52 -13.86
CA GLY A 1145 -0.83 27.52 -14.53
C GLY A 1145 -1.99 27.03 -13.69
N VAL A 1146 -2.90 26.35 -14.39
CA VAL A 1146 -4.00 25.62 -13.82
C VAL A 1146 -3.94 24.18 -14.34
N ARG A 1147 -4.07 23.24 -13.43
CA ARG A 1147 -4.18 21.82 -13.73
C ARG A 1147 -5.52 21.32 -13.21
N ALA A 1148 -6.26 20.61 -14.04
CA ALA A 1148 -7.49 19.95 -13.66
C ALA A 1148 -7.42 18.46 -14.02
N VAL A 1149 -7.89 17.60 -13.12
CA VAL A 1149 -7.98 16.16 -13.33
C VAL A 1149 -9.37 15.69 -12.92
N TRP A 1150 -10.06 15.02 -13.83
CA TRP A 1150 -11.34 14.35 -13.58
C TRP A 1150 -11.15 12.84 -13.62
N ARG A 1151 -11.64 12.13 -12.61
CA ARG A 1151 -11.51 10.67 -12.45
C ARG A 1151 -12.88 10.03 -12.49
N PHE A 1152 -13.07 9.09 -13.41
CA PHE A 1152 -14.31 8.36 -13.66
C PHE A 1152 -14.24 6.96 -13.10
#